data_AF-A0A2E3N753-F1
#
_entry.id   AF-A0A2E3N753-F1
#
_cell.length_a   1.000
_cell.length_b   1.000
_cell.length_c   1.000
_cell.angle_alpha   90.00
_cell.angle_beta   90.00
_cell.angle_gamma   90.00
#
_symmetry.space_group_name_H-M   'P 1'
#
loop_
_entity.id
_entity.type
_entity.pdbx_description
1 polymer ?
#
loop_
_entity_poly.entity_id
_entity_poly.type
_entity_poly.pdbx_seq_one_letter_code
_entity_poly.pdbx_strand_id
1 'polypeptide(L)'
;MKKQSVRNATIVLGALGALGVSGCGDSVTNVSVAAEGAKEIAIKVAPDLSSPASLAGYEAVARATGFARYMPATTHAYMGIYDGKGFVEEIRKSALLKMAEDQLGGGLIPENPDFELNIEENPQLQMVAALLAEEIFVGVGNGAPGQVANMVAFNESYSRQSVKIAMKTLEATLAGEEEFGGVGFPLLLRGLLSDPKGGIGIVEKAQMPPVTFGFKVSDGDLRGQLYEIAAQGIGAMLEGLGPDGEGFAEAVNVERGGSKFTGIKIKGEELVASMPPDMKEGMAQFMDAATVTRLMKMLESKNLVVAIGVHESYLVAFMGSSADDLQIAPTPAESLLSRPEAAFIKSFTGKRLVSLVTMSEELQESSKGASIFGGLAAGVKEGLAETDTFGDSQDLEVLLGLITEQESAILGLHRHTPGGSVTFMEDGLKVEIFGGAEQPSLNLDTPRTYSELGAQDDVLLFANWVNDAAYKDKVLEYIETLGETVYLAAKRVSSMELPEGVIPFDATEAEGILGMFDEQILPHFLELWTGVRDDLVAGLGDERAVIIDLKGALPTVPGLPQLLADEGKAPRMAVVAPARDKERLQSSWKNTEKAINGIIKIVGDMTGENIPMQRPMSSEKNDLKTWFFPFPFQTDDFVLNVSADEKNVFASTSKSYVQSLAASLEKVKAEPGKKGAYFHLDLTVLNDYLSDWIKLLEEEQGAIFGEGSPDAEDLMQILPIAKQVVSALSELKGISSHTRNEGGTLRTSVHFRTGN
;
A
#
# COMPACT_ATOMS: atom_id res chain seq x y z
N MET A 1 -7.66 -9.99 -46.89
CA MET A 1 -8.88 -9.82 -46.06
C MET A 1 -9.02 -10.78 -44.87
N LYS A 2 -8.15 -11.80 -44.65
CA LYS A 2 -8.27 -12.72 -43.49
C LYS A 2 -7.41 -12.40 -42.24
N LYS A 3 -6.49 -11.42 -42.30
CA LYS A 3 -5.58 -11.09 -41.18
C LYS A 3 -6.05 -9.95 -40.26
N GLN A 4 -7.08 -9.21 -40.65
CA GLN A 4 -7.52 -8.01 -39.93
C GLN A 4 -8.63 -8.32 -38.89
N SER A 5 -9.47 -9.33 -39.16
CA SER A 5 -10.54 -9.79 -38.25
C SER A 5 -10.01 -10.51 -36.99
N VAL A 6 -8.91 -11.27 -37.09
CA VAL A 6 -8.29 -11.96 -35.92
C VAL A 6 -7.61 -10.97 -34.96
N ARG A 7 -7.12 -9.84 -35.48
CA ARG A 7 -6.47 -8.79 -34.69
C ARG A 7 -7.47 -7.98 -33.85
N ASN A 8 -8.69 -7.77 -34.35
CA ASN A 8 -9.74 -7.07 -33.62
C ASN A 8 -10.36 -7.94 -32.50
N ALA A 9 -10.54 -9.25 -32.71
CA ALA A 9 -11.03 -10.16 -31.68
C ALA A 9 -10.05 -10.33 -30.49
N THR A 10 -8.74 -10.23 -30.74
CA THR A 10 -7.70 -10.35 -29.69
C THR A 10 -7.60 -9.08 -28.82
N ILE A 11 -7.92 -7.91 -29.37
CA ILE A 11 -7.92 -6.63 -28.63
C ILE A 11 -9.14 -6.53 -27.70
N VAL A 12 -10.29 -7.08 -28.11
CA VAL A 12 -11.54 -7.07 -27.31
C VAL A 12 -11.48 -8.04 -26.11
N LEU A 13 -10.85 -9.22 -26.26
CA LEU A 13 -10.59 -10.13 -25.13
C LEU A 13 -9.48 -9.62 -24.19
N GLY A 14 -8.51 -8.86 -24.71
CA GLY A 14 -7.47 -8.21 -23.91
C GLY A 14 -7.99 -7.07 -23.03
N ALA A 15 -9.02 -6.34 -23.46
CA ALA A 15 -9.66 -5.28 -22.68
C ALA A 15 -10.52 -5.83 -21.52
N LEU A 16 -11.12 -7.01 -21.68
CA LEU A 16 -11.88 -7.69 -20.61
C LEU A 16 -10.98 -8.44 -19.61
N GLY A 17 -9.80 -8.91 -20.04
CA GLY A 17 -8.81 -9.55 -19.16
C GLY A 17 -8.05 -8.58 -18.24
N ALA A 18 -8.01 -7.28 -18.56
CA ALA A 18 -7.32 -6.26 -17.78
C ALA A 18 -8.09 -5.81 -16.52
N LEU A 19 -9.36 -6.20 -16.36
CA LEU A 19 -10.18 -5.90 -15.18
C LEU A 19 -10.09 -6.97 -14.07
N GLY A 20 -9.28 -8.03 -14.25
CA GLY A 20 -9.23 -9.18 -13.34
C GLY A 20 -8.00 -9.31 -12.43
N VAL A 21 -6.95 -8.52 -12.60
CA VAL A 21 -5.68 -8.71 -11.87
C VAL A 21 -4.96 -7.38 -11.59
N SER A 22 -5.46 -6.60 -10.63
CA SER A 22 -4.69 -5.54 -9.97
C SER A 22 -5.37 -5.12 -8.67
N GLY A 23 -5.29 -5.99 -7.66
CA GLY A 23 -5.82 -5.73 -6.32
C GLY A 23 -4.96 -6.36 -5.23
N CYS A 24 -3.72 -5.88 -5.08
CA CYS A 24 -2.88 -6.12 -3.90
C CYS A 24 -2.10 -4.85 -3.56
N GLY A 25 -2.29 -4.35 -2.33
CA GLY A 25 -1.60 -3.20 -1.69
C GLY A 25 -2.29 -1.86 -1.95
N ASP A 26 -2.64 -0.99 -1.00
CA ASP A 26 -2.45 -0.97 0.45
C ASP A 26 -3.55 -0.08 1.10
N SER A 27 -4.21 -0.63 2.13
CA SER A 27 -4.58 -0.02 3.43
C SER A 27 -5.49 1.24 3.59
N VAL A 28 -6.54 1.05 4.42
CA VAL A 28 -7.13 1.97 5.46
C VAL A 28 -8.28 2.94 5.02
N THR A 29 -9.48 3.10 5.66
CA THR A 29 -9.92 2.66 7.01
C THR A 29 -11.19 3.19 7.75
N ASN A 30 -12.29 3.74 7.20
CA ASN A 30 -13.69 3.94 7.75
C ASN A 30 -14.04 4.10 9.27
N VAL A 31 -14.87 5.14 9.61
CA VAL A 31 -16.10 5.20 10.46
C VAL A 31 -16.12 5.77 11.92
N SER A 32 -17.13 6.60 12.24
CA SER A 32 -18.05 6.44 13.41
C SER A 32 -19.24 7.45 13.40
N VAL A 33 -20.39 7.36 14.10
CA VAL A 33 -21.32 6.35 14.71
C VAL A 33 -22.42 7.17 15.46
N ALA A 34 -23.63 6.60 15.68
CA ALA A 34 -24.40 6.60 16.96
C ALA A 34 -25.86 6.12 16.75
N ALA A 35 -26.64 5.58 17.70
CA ALA A 35 -26.47 4.87 18.98
C ALA A 35 -27.89 4.55 19.53
N GLU A 36 -28.06 3.49 20.35
CA GLU A 36 -28.78 3.49 21.65
C GLU A 36 -29.22 2.08 22.16
N GLY A 37 -29.12 1.86 23.48
CA GLY A 37 -29.99 0.91 24.23
C GLY A 37 -29.30 -0.08 25.19
N ALA A 38 -29.23 0.26 26.49
CA ALA A 38 -28.47 -0.42 27.56
C ALA A 38 -29.15 -1.62 28.27
N LYS A 39 -28.36 -2.47 28.95
CA LYS A 39 -28.70 -3.12 30.23
C LYS A 39 -27.47 -3.59 31.04
N GLU A 40 -27.46 -3.26 32.33
CA GLU A 40 -26.42 -3.54 33.34
C GLU A 40 -26.23 -5.03 33.66
N ILE A 41 -24.97 -5.47 33.83
CA ILE A 41 -24.59 -6.60 34.68
C ILE A 41 -23.33 -6.22 35.46
N ALA A 42 -23.41 -6.33 36.80
CA ALA A 42 -22.34 -5.98 37.75
C ALA A 42 -21.15 -6.97 37.69
N ILE A 43 -19.92 -6.45 37.63
CA ILE A 43 -18.68 -7.21 37.81
C ILE A 43 -17.77 -6.50 38.83
N LYS A 44 -17.24 -7.30 39.77
CA LYS A 44 -16.41 -6.93 40.92
C LYS A 44 -15.21 -6.04 40.56
N VAL A 45 -15.05 -4.98 41.34
CA VAL A 45 -13.88 -4.10 41.36
C VAL A 45 -12.65 -4.86 41.89
N ALA A 46 -11.60 -4.91 41.08
CA ALA A 46 -10.22 -5.15 41.50
C ALA A 46 -9.46 -3.80 41.46
N PRO A 47 -8.44 -3.60 42.32
CA PRO A 47 -8.10 -2.28 42.84
C PRO A 47 -7.31 -1.41 41.86
N ASP A 48 -7.67 -0.13 41.85
CA ASP A 48 -6.89 1.07 41.53
C ASP A 48 -5.54 0.86 40.83
N LEU A 49 -5.53 1.07 39.50
CA LEU A 49 -4.34 1.50 38.77
C LEU A 49 -4.22 3.03 38.90
N SER A 50 -3.91 3.50 40.10
CA SER A 50 -3.45 4.87 40.31
C SER A 50 -2.29 4.89 41.30
N SER A 51 -1.10 4.65 40.76
CA SER A 51 0.15 5.15 41.33
C SER A 51 1.01 5.65 40.19
N PRO A 52 1.59 6.86 40.29
CA PRO A 52 2.46 7.39 39.25
C PRO A 52 3.61 6.40 39.03
N ALA A 53 3.78 5.96 37.78
CA ALA A 53 4.90 5.10 37.41
C ALA A 53 6.20 5.72 37.93
N SER A 54 6.99 4.93 38.67
CA SER A 54 8.25 5.39 39.25
C SER A 54 9.14 6.04 38.19
N LEU A 55 9.66 7.24 38.48
CA LEU A 55 10.59 8.03 37.65
C LEU A 55 11.75 7.21 37.05
N ALA A 56 12.20 6.14 37.72
CA ALA A 56 13.27 5.25 37.27
C ALA A 56 13.01 4.54 35.92
N GLY A 57 11.75 4.44 35.47
CA GLY A 57 11.40 3.77 34.20
C GLY A 57 11.59 4.61 32.94
N TYR A 58 11.60 5.94 33.06
CA TYR A 58 11.62 6.83 31.89
C TYR A 58 13.03 7.20 31.41
N GLU A 59 14.04 7.16 32.27
CA GLU A 59 15.40 7.58 31.87
C GLU A 59 16.02 6.68 30.80
N ALA A 60 15.85 5.35 30.92
CA ALA A 60 16.36 4.42 29.93
C ALA A 60 15.66 4.59 28.58
N VAL A 61 14.34 4.81 28.60
CA VAL A 61 13.55 5.11 27.39
C VAL A 61 14.01 6.43 26.79
N ALA A 62 14.08 7.49 27.59
CA ALA A 62 14.50 8.82 27.14
C ALA A 62 15.91 8.85 26.55
N ARG A 63 16.84 8.02 27.05
CA ARG A 63 18.16 7.86 26.44
C ARG A 63 18.10 7.15 25.08
N ALA A 64 17.23 6.14 24.94
CA ALA A 64 17.09 5.39 23.70
C ALA A 64 16.35 6.16 22.60
N THR A 65 15.42 7.05 22.97
CA THR A 65 14.50 7.70 22.02
C THR A 65 14.86 9.12 21.63
N GLY A 66 16.00 9.64 22.10
CA GLY A 66 16.49 10.97 21.72
C GLY A 66 15.48 12.09 22.03
N PHE A 67 15.17 12.91 21.03
CA PHE A 67 14.33 14.09 21.14
C PHE A 67 12.86 13.79 21.50
N ALA A 68 12.39 12.55 21.37
CA ALA A 68 11.05 12.15 21.81
C ALA A 68 10.76 12.54 23.28
N ARG A 69 11.80 12.60 24.13
CA ARG A 69 11.69 13.03 25.54
C ARG A 69 11.36 14.51 25.74
N TYR A 70 11.53 15.33 24.69
CA TYR A 70 11.25 16.76 24.69
C TYR A 70 9.97 17.12 23.94
N MET A 71 9.45 16.21 23.13
CA MET A 71 8.17 16.40 22.46
C MET A 71 7.05 16.48 23.51
N PRO A 72 6.13 17.44 23.44
CA PRO A 72 5.05 17.55 24.42
C PRO A 72 4.10 16.35 24.32
N ALA A 73 3.44 16.00 25.42
CA ALA A 73 2.44 14.92 25.47
C ALA A 73 1.22 15.13 24.53
N THR A 74 1.07 16.33 23.97
CA THR A 74 0.11 16.71 22.94
C THR A 74 0.53 16.29 21.52
N THR A 75 1.68 15.65 21.38
CA THR A 75 2.19 15.11 20.11
C THR A 75 1.34 13.89 19.69
N HIS A 76 0.72 13.97 18.52
CA HIS A 76 -0.15 12.92 17.96
C HIS A 76 0.58 12.01 16.98
N ALA A 77 1.65 12.49 16.34
CA ALA A 77 2.56 11.69 15.54
C ALA A 77 4.00 12.09 15.82
N TYR A 78 4.90 11.12 15.87
CA TYR A 78 6.33 11.34 15.99
C TYR A 78 7.08 10.31 15.14
N MET A 79 8.13 10.77 14.48
CA MET A 79 9.11 9.92 13.82
C MET A 79 10.49 10.40 14.23
N GLY A 80 11.30 9.49 14.75
CA GLY A 80 12.73 9.66 15.00
C GLY A 80 13.51 8.63 14.20
N ILE A 81 14.56 9.08 13.52
CA ILE A 81 15.57 8.22 12.89
C ILE A 81 16.86 8.44 13.66
N TYR A 82 17.51 7.36 14.07
CA TYR A 82 18.70 7.35 14.91
C TYR A 82 19.87 6.73 14.15
N ASP A 83 21.08 7.18 14.49
CA ASP A 83 22.34 6.66 13.95
C ASP A 83 22.37 6.65 12.42
N GLY A 84 21.93 7.75 11.79
CA GLY A 84 21.83 7.84 10.33
C GLY A 84 23.18 7.61 9.64
N LYS A 85 24.29 8.10 10.22
CA LYS A 85 25.64 7.83 9.71
C LYS A 85 26.00 6.36 9.83
N GLY A 86 25.82 5.74 11.00
CA GLY A 86 26.15 4.33 11.20
C GLY A 86 25.30 3.42 10.32
N PHE A 87 24.02 3.74 10.14
CA PHE A 87 23.12 3.03 9.24
C PHE A 87 23.51 3.19 7.77
N VAL A 88 23.81 4.41 7.30
CA VAL A 88 24.29 4.67 5.93
C VAL A 88 25.64 4.00 5.68
N GLU A 89 26.57 4.03 6.62
CA GLU A 89 27.86 3.32 6.50
C GLU A 89 27.68 1.81 6.39
N GLU A 90 26.71 1.25 7.10
CA GLU A 90 26.38 -0.18 7.04
C GLU A 90 25.74 -0.54 5.70
N ILE A 91 24.80 0.26 5.20
CA ILE A 91 24.24 0.11 3.85
C ILE A 91 25.32 0.27 2.78
N ARG A 92 26.24 1.25 2.88
CA ARG A 92 27.34 1.43 1.91
C ARG A 92 28.32 0.27 1.87
N LYS A 93 28.44 -0.49 2.95
CA LYS A 93 29.25 -1.72 2.97
C LYS A 93 28.55 -2.87 2.24
N SER A 94 27.25 -2.79 2.04
CA SER A 94 26.46 -3.83 1.38
C SER A 94 26.88 -4.02 -0.07
N ALA A 95 27.23 -5.26 -0.40
CA ALA A 95 27.41 -5.73 -1.77
C ALA A 95 26.11 -5.60 -2.58
N LEU A 96 24.92 -5.67 -1.96
CA LEU A 96 23.65 -5.43 -2.63
C LEU A 96 23.51 -4.01 -3.15
N LEU A 97 23.88 -3.01 -2.34
CA LEU A 97 23.85 -1.62 -2.79
C LEU A 97 24.84 -1.41 -3.93
N LYS A 98 26.08 -1.87 -3.78
CA LYS A 98 27.11 -1.76 -4.83
C LYS A 98 26.67 -2.43 -6.13
N MET A 99 26.05 -3.60 -6.05
CA MET A 99 25.49 -4.29 -7.22
C MET A 99 24.36 -3.48 -7.87
N ALA A 100 23.46 -2.90 -7.08
CA ALA A 100 22.39 -2.06 -7.61
C ALA A 100 22.93 -0.80 -8.30
N GLU A 101 23.96 -0.18 -7.73
CA GLU A 101 24.68 0.94 -8.34
C GLU A 101 25.35 0.51 -9.66
N ASP A 102 26.09 -0.61 -9.67
CA ASP A 102 26.77 -1.14 -10.86
C ASP A 102 25.81 -1.52 -12.00
N GLN A 103 24.67 -2.17 -11.69
CA GLN A 103 23.74 -2.69 -12.71
C GLN A 103 22.72 -1.67 -13.23
N LEU A 104 22.34 -0.67 -12.43
CA LEU A 104 21.43 0.40 -12.86
C LEU A 104 22.17 1.57 -13.51
N GLY A 105 23.42 1.36 -13.96
CA GLY A 105 24.23 2.35 -14.67
C GLY A 105 24.62 3.53 -13.78
N GLY A 106 25.08 3.25 -12.57
CA GLY A 106 25.47 4.26 -11.58
C GLY A 106 24.32 5.13 -11.06
N GLY A 107 23.09 4.96 -11.55
CA GLY A 107 22.03 5.98 -11.51
C GLY A 107 21.01 5.91 -10.38
N LEU A 108 21.18 5.07 -9.35
CA LEU A 108 20.32 5.19 -8.14
C LEU A 108 20.70 6.41 -7.28
N ILE A 109 21.93 6.89 -7.46
CA ILE A 109 22.35 8.26 -7.16
C ILE A 109 22.68 8.84 -8.54
N PRO A 110 22.06 9.93 -9.01
CA PRO A 110 22.28 10.39 -10.37
C PRO A 110 23.79 10.57 -10.64
N GLU A 111 24.35 9.85 -11.62
CA GLU A 111 25.62 10.18 -12.28
C GLU A 111 25.44 11.48 -13.07
N ASN A 112 25.18 12.58 -12.36
CA ASN A 112 25.58 13.87 -12.84
C ASN A 112 27.10 13.93 -12.60
N PRO A 113 27.94 14.35 -13.55
CA PRO A 113 29.35 14.63 -13.29
C PRO A 113 29.57 15.65 -12.16
N ASP A 114 28.52 16.36 -11.75
CA ASP A 114 28.47 17.24 -10.57
C ASP A 114 27.95 16.56 -9.27
N PHE A 115 27.67 15.25 -9.29
CA PHE A 115 27.21 14.42 -8.17
C PHE A 115 28.21 13.32 -7.79
N GLU A 116 29.51 13.51 -8.06
CA GLU A 116 30.49 12.90 -7.17
C GLU A 116 30.22 13.47 -5.77
N LEU A 117 29.59 12.67 -4.90
CA LEU A 117 29.49 12.91 -3.46
C LEU A 117 30.89 12.80 -2.85
N ASN A 118 31.79 13.68 -3.26
CA ASN A 118 33.01 13.95 -2.56
C ASN A 118 32.62 14.76 -1.31
N ILE A 119 31.95 14.07 -0.38
CA ILE A 119 31.52 14.61 0.92
C ILE A 119 32.75 15.24 1.59
N GLU A 120 33.97 14.77 1.33
CA GLU A 120 35.19 15.35 1.89
C GLU A 120 35.58 16.71 1.27
N GLU A 121 35.12 17.06 0.06
CA GLU A 121 35.52 18.27 -0.66
C GLU A 121 34.39 19.29 -0.88
N ASN A 122 33.12 18.92 -0.66
CA ASN A 122 31.97 19.82 -0.79
C ASN A 122 31.36 20.21 0.57
N PRO A 123 31.57 21.46 1.05
CA PRO A 123 31.07 21.93 2.35
C PRO A 123 29.55 21.85 2.54
N GLN A 124 28.75 21.99 1.48
CA GLN A 124 27.29 21.86 1.57
C GLN A 124 26.86 20.41 1.78
N LEU A 125 27.56 19.46 1.16
CA LEU A 125 27.31 18.03 1.33
C LEU A 125 27.82 17.52 2.69
N GLN A 126 28.91 18.08 3.22
CA GLN A 126 29.34 17.83 4.62
C GLN A 126 28.28 18.25 5.61
N MET A 127 27.68 19.42 5.35
CA MET A 127 26.64 19.99 6.20
C MET A 127 25.37 19.13 6.17
N VAL A 128 24.92 18.70 4.98
CA VAL A 128 23.79 17.76 4.85
C VAL A 128 24.09 16.41 5.50
N ALA A 129 25.28 15.84 5.25
CA ALA A 129 25.69 14.58 5.85
C ALA A 129 25.72 14.66 7.38
N ALA A 130 26.18 15.78 7.94
CA ALA A 130 26.21 15.99 9.38
C ALA A 130 24.82 16.16 10.01
N LEU A 131 23.89 16.84 9.33
CA LEU A 131 22.50 16.95 9.80
C LEU A 131 21.81 15.59 9.88
N LEU A 132 22.12 14.68 8.95
CA LEU A 132 21.53 13.36 8.89
C LEU A 132 22.31 12.31 9.71
N ALA A 133 23.43 12.68 10.33
CA ALA A 133 24.39 11.72 10.89
C ALA A 133 23.94 11.08 12.20
N GLU A 134 23.32 11.84 13.12
CA GLU A 134 23.07 11.38 14.48
C GLU A 134 21.61 11.04 14.73
N GLU A 135 20.73 12.04 14.65
CA GLU A 135 19.30 11.86 14.84
C GLU A 135 18.55 12.90 14.03
N ILE A 136 17.49 12.46 13.34
CA ILE A 136 16.52 13.32 12.66
C ILE A 136 15.18 13.04 13.30
N PHE A 137 14.40 14.08 13.59
CA PHE A 137 13.07 13.89 14.13
C PHE A 137 12.06 14.85 13.53
N VAL A 138 10.81 14.40 13.52
CA VAL A 138 9.64 15.23 13.25
C VAL A 138 8.52 14.80 14.18
N GLY A 139 7.76 15.76 14.70
CA GLY A 139 6.55 15.50 15.44
C GLY A 139 5.47 16.51 15.14
N VAL A 140 4.23 16.03 15.16
CA VAL A 140 3.02 16.80 14.85
C VAL A 140 2.11 16.79 16.07
N GLY A 141 1.78 17.98 16.55
CA GLY A 141 1.04 18.17 17.80
C GLY A 141 -0.46 18.36 17.63
N ASN A 142 -1.05 19.06 18.61
CA ASN A 142 -2.48 19.29 18.72
C ASN A 142 -3.13 19.77 17.42
N GLY A 143 -4.35 19.30 17.15
CA GLY A 143 -5.10 19.66 15.94
C GLY A 143 -4.79 18.78 14.73
N ALA A 144 -3.75 17.94 14.77
CA ALA A 144 -3.44 17.00 13.69
C ALA A 144 -4.60 16.06 13.33
N PRO A 145 -5.31 15.40 14.29
CA PRO A 145 -6.47 14.57 13.95
C PRO A 145 -7.57 15.37 13.23
N GLY A 146 -7.86 16.59 13.71
CA GLY A 146 -8.86 17.45 13.09
C GLY A 146 -8.46 17.85 11.66
N GLN A 147 -7.18 18.15 11.44
CA GLN A 147 -6.68 18.55 10.13
C GLN A 147 -6.66 17.39 9.13
N VAL A 148 -6.33 16.16 9.57
CA VAL A 148 -6.41 14.97 8.70
C VAL A 148 -7.87 14.66 8.36
N ALA A 149 -8.80 14.72 9.32
CA ALA A 149 -10.22 14.56 9.04
C ALA A 149 -10.75 15.59 8.04
N ASN A 150 -10.29 16.85 8.15
CA ASN A 150 -10.60 17.91 7.18
C ASN A 150 -10.04 17.58 5.79
N MET A 151 -8.80 17.08 5.69
CA MET A 151 -8.18 16.71 4.42
C MET A 151 -8.93 15.55 3.74
N VAL A 152 -9.33 14.54 4.52
CA VAL A 152 -10.15 13.43 4.04
C VAL A 152 -11.48 13.93 3.49
N ALA A 153 -12.21 14.75 4.26
CA ALA A 153 -13.49 15.30 3.82
C ALA A 153 -13.36 16.20 2.58
N PHE A 154 -12.25 16.92 2.44
CA PHE A 154 -11.95 17.71 1.25
C PHE A 154 -11.70 16.81 0.05
N ASN A 155 -10.88 15.76 0.19
CA ASN A 155 -10.60 14.81 -0.89
C ASN A 155 -11.87 14.12 -1.39
N GLU A 156 -12.76 13.71 -0.48
CA GLU A 156 -14.07 13.15 -0.80
C GLU A 156 -14.93 14.12 -1.62
N SER A 157 -14.98 15.39 -1.19
CA SER A 157 -15.72 16.43 -1.90
C SER A 157 -15.13 16.74 -3.26
N TYR A 158 -13.80 16.90 -3.33
CA TYR A 158 -13.08 17.17 -4.56
C TYR A 158 -13.31 16.06 -5.58
N SER A 159 -13.16 14.80 -5.17
CA SER A 159 -13.38 13.65 -6.04
C SER A 159 -14.82 13.62 -6.57
N ARG A 160 -15.80 13.84 -5.68
CA ARG A 160 -17.22 13.90 -6.04
C ARG A 160 -17.54 15.02 -7.04
N GLN A 161 -17.10 16.24 -6.76
CA GLN A 161 -17.36 17.40 -7.61
C GLN A 161 -16.62 17.31 -8.95
N SER A 162 -15.38 16.81 -8.95
CA SER A 162 -14.58 16.64 -10.18
C SER A 162 -15.24 15.67 -11.14
N VAL A 163 -15.71 14.52 -10.65
CA VAL A 163 -16.43 13.55 -11.48
C VAL A 163 -17.79 14.09 -11.93
N LYS A 164 -18.53 14.77 -11.06
CA LYS A 164 -19.80 15.41 -11.43
C LYS A 164 -19.62 16.40 -12.59
N ILE A 165 -18.53 17.16 -12.59
CA ILE A 165 -18.22 18.12 -13.67
C ILE A 165 -17.74 17.40 -14.92
N ALA A 166 -16.99 16.31 -14.80
CA ALA A 166 -16.66 15.46 -15.93
C ALA A 166 -17.96 14.94 -16.60
N MET A 167 -18.97 14.54 -15.83
CA MET A 167 -20.28 14.14 -16.36
C MET A 167 -21.01 15.27 -17.08
N LYS A 168 -20.98 16.51 -16.55
CA LYS A 168 -21.56 17.69 -17.23
C LYS A 168 -20.81 18.07 -18.50
N THR A 169 -19.49 17.92 -18.49
CA THR A 169 -18.65 18.17 -19.66
C THR A 169 -18.95 17.14 -20.75
N LEU A 170 -19.12 15.87 -20.35
CA LEU A 170 -19.56 14.81 -21.26
C LEU A 170 -20.94 15.13 -21.82
N GLU A 171 -21.92 15.46 -20.99
CA GLU A 171 -23.25 15.91 -21.40
C GLU A 171 -23.21 17.03 -22.44
N ALA A 172 -22.47 18.12 -22.18
CA ALA A 172 -22.32 19.24 -23.10
C ALA A 172 -21.70 18.81 -24.45
N THR A 173 -20.70 17.93 -24.39
CA THR A 173 -20.07 17.35 -25.58
C THR A 173 -21.08 16.54 -26.41
N LEU A 174 -21.92 15.74 -25.74
CA LEU A 174 -22.98 14.97 -26.40
C LEU A 174 -24.08 15.85 -26.98
N ALA A 175 -24.36 16.99 -26.36
CA ALA A 175 -25.26 18.02 -26.90
C ALA A 175 -24.65 18.82 -28.07
N GLY A 176 -23.38 18.58 -28.42
CA GLY A 176 -22.68 19.27 -29.50
C GLY A 176 -22.21 20.68 -29.15
N GLU A 177 -22.03 20.99 -27.85
CA GLU A 177 -21.54 22.28 -27.38
C GLU A 177 -20.01 22.34 -27.47
N GLU A 178 -19.47 23.18 -28.37
CA GLU A 178 -18.02 23.28 -28.64
C GLU A 178 -17.19 23.95 -27.52
N GLU A 179 -17.82 24.53 -26.49
CA GLU A 179 -17.16 25.53 -25.62
C GLU A 179 -17.20 25.24 -24.10
N PHE A 180 -17.19 23.98 -23.68
CA PHE A 180 -17.11 23.64 -22.25
C PHE A 180 -15.68 23.69 -21.66
N GLY A 181 -14.65 23.80 -22.52
CA GLY A 181 -13.23 23.70 -22.17
C GLY A 181 -12.64 24.83 -21.30
N GLY A 182 -13.40 25.89 -21.00
CA GLY A 182 -12.98 27.02 -20.16
C GLY A 182 -13.73 27.16 -18.82
N VAL A 183 -14.81 26.39 -18.61
CA VAL A 183 -15.75 26.57 -17.48
C VAL A 183 -15.60 25.50 -16.38
N GLY A 184 -14.85 24.42 -16.65
CA GLY A 184 -14.69 23.29 -15.73
C GLY A 184 -14.07 23.68 -14.38
N PHE A 185 -13.01 24.49 -14.37
CA PHE A 185 -12.38 24.95 -13.13
C PHE A 185 -13.28 25.90 -12.31
N PRO A 186 -13.91 26.93 -12.90
CA PRO A 186 -14.91 27.75 -12.19
C PRO A 186 -16.08 26.94 -11.61
N LEU A 187 -16.59 25.95 -12.34
CA LEU A 187 -17.66 25.07 -11.85
C LEU A 187 -17.19 24.17 -10.70
N LEU A 188 -15.95 23.68 -10.76
CA LEU A 188 -15.35 22.86 -9.71
C LEU A 188 -15.18 23.66 -8.44
N LEU A 189 -14.66 24.87 -8.56
CA LEU A 189 -14.52 25.78 -7.45
C LEU A 189 -15.89 26.10 -6.83
N ARG A 190 -16.91 26.39 -7.65
CA ARG A 190 -18.27 26.66 -7.17
C ARG A 190 -18.91 25.44 -6.48
N GLY A 191 -18.75 24.25 -7.05
CA GLY A 191 -19.26 23.00 -6.49
C GLY A 191 -18.61 22.68 -5.15
N LEU A 192 -17.28 22.81 -5.06
CA LEU A 192 -16.53 22.72 -3.82
C LEU A 192 -17.06 23.72 -2.80
N LEU A 193 -17.08 25.02 -3.12
CA LEU A 193 -17.51 26.07 -2.19
C LEU A 193 -18.95 25.89 -1.66
N SER A 194 -19.82 25.33 -2.49
CA SER A 194 -21.22 25.07 -2.14
C SER A 194 -21.41 23.79 -1.31
N ASP A 195 -20.40 22.92 -1.21
CA ASP A 195 -20.47 21.69 -0.43
C ASP A 195 -20.33 21.99 1.07
N PRO A 196 -21.39 21.78 1.89
CA PRO A 196 -21.32 22.03 3.33
C PRO A 196 -20.38 21.06 4.08
N LYS A 197 -20.09 19.89 3.51
CA LYS A 197 -19.18 18.88 4.09
C LYS A 197 -17.74 19.04 3.62
N GLY A 198 -17.54 19.63 2.44
CA GLY A 198 -16.30 19.58 1.65
C GLY A 198 -15.68 20.92 1.24
N GLY A 199 -16.46 22.00 1.37
CA GLY A 199 -16.19 23.28 0.74
C GLY A 199 -15.47 24.29 1.62
N ILE A 200 -15.95 25.54 1.57
CA ILE A 200 -15.40 26.64 2.36
C ILE A 200 -15.40 26.32 3.87
N GLY A 201 -16.36 25.51 4.34
CA GLY A 201 -16.43 25.07 5.74
C GLY A 201 -15.26 24.20 6.19
N ILE A 202 -14.58 23.49 5.27
CA ILE A 202 -13.33 22.80 5.59
C ILE A 202 -12.18 23.80 5.71
N VAL A 203 -12.11 24.78 4.82
CA VAL A 203 -11.11 25.85 4.88
C VAL A 203 -11.25 26.66 6.19
N GLU A 204 -12.49 26.87 6.67
CA GLU A 204 -12.74 27.48 7.99
C GLU A 204 -12.14 26.65 9.12
N LYS A 205 -12.39 25.34 9.09
CA LYS A 205 -11.92 24.36 10.07
C LYS A 205 -10.45 24.01 9.92
N ALA A 206 -9.81 24.40 8.81
CA ALA A 206 -8.42 24.05 8.53
C ALA A 206 -7.53 24.58 9.65
N GLN A 207 -6.73 23.71 10.21
CA GLN A 207 -5.77 24.02 11.25
C GLN A 207 -4.38 23.86 10.68
N MET A 208 -3.43 24.56 11.28
CA MET A 208 -2.02 24.32 11.07
C MET A 208 -1.49 23.68 12.34
N PRO A 209 -1.52 22.33 12.44
CA PRO A 209 -0.99 21.64 13.60
C PRO A 209 0.48 22.05 13.81
N PRO A 210 0.94 22.18 15.05
CA PRO A 210 2.33 22.49 15.31
C PRO A 210 3.20 21.33 14.83
N VAL A 211 4.14 21.64 13.95
CA VAL A 211 5.16 20.73 13.45
C VAL A 211 6.48 21.15 14.08
N THR A 212 7.09 20.24 14.82
CA THR A 212 8.47 20.40 15.31
C THR A 212 9.34 19.42 14.58
N PHE A 213 10.42 19.88 13.96
CA PHE A 213 11.38 19.03 13.29
C PHE A 213 12.79 19.47 13.64
N GLY A 214 13.76 18.58 13.50
CA GLY A 214 15.13 18.95 13.82
C GLY A 214 16.12 17.82 13.72
N PHE A 215 17.33 18.17 14.13
CA PHE A 215 18.51 17.34 13.98
C PHE A 215 19.32 17.39 15.27
N LYS A 216 19.87 16.24 15.65
CA LYS A 216 20.94 16.21 16.64
C LYS A 216 22.27 16.49 15.94
N VAL A 217 22.99 17.47 16.45
CA VAL A 217 24.33 17.83 15.99
C VAL A 217 25.18 18.00 17.24
N SER A 218 25.95 16.99 17.64
CA SER A 218 26.73 17.04 18.87
C SER A 218 27.90 18.01 18.78
N ASP A 219 28.47 18.20 17.59
CA ASP A 219 29.50 19.21 17.31
C ASP A 219 28.95 20.63 17.50
N GLY A 220 29.52 21.37 18.45
CA GLY A 220 29.05 22.70 18.82
C GLY A 220 29.32 23.77 17.76
N ASP A 221 30.46 23.69 17.07
CA ASP A 221 30.86 24.68 16.07
C ASP A 221 30.01 24.52 14.82
N LEU A 222 29.81 23.28 14.37
CA LEU A 222 28.95 22.97 13.24
C LEU A 222 27.48 23.30 13.54
N ARG A 223 27.00 22.99 14.74
CA ARG A 223 25.63 23.36 15.16
C ARG A 223 25.44 24.87 15.16
N GLY A 224 26.45 25.64 15.57
CA GLY A 224 26.45 27.10 15.51
C GLY A 224 26.33 27.62 14.08
N GLN A 225 27.14 27.11 13.16
CA GLN A 225 27.09 27.47 11.73
C GLN A 225 25.72 27.17 11.10
N LEU A 226 25.17 25.99 11.39
CA LEU A 226 23.85 25.56 10.90
C LEU A 226 22.72 26.47 11.43
N TYR A 227 22.79 26.84 12.70
CA TYR A 227 21.85 27.79 13.28
C TYR A 227 21.94 29.17 12.59
N GLU A 228 23.15 29.68 12.34
CA GLU A 228 23.35 30.95 11.64
C GLU A 228 22.79 30.92 10.22
N ILE A 229 23.00 29.83 9.47
CA ILE A 229 22.44 29.64 8.12
C ILE A 229 20.92 29.63 8.16
N ALA A 230 20.32 28.87 9.08
CA ALA A 230 18.87 28.83 9.22
C ALA A 230 18.29 30.20 9.63
N ALA A 231 18.98 30.92 10.52
CA ALA A 231 18.58 32.26 10.96
C ALA A 231 18.68 33.28 9.81
N GLN A 232 19.73 33.19 8.99
CA GLN A 232 19.88 33.99 7.77
C GLN A 232 18.78 33.66 6.75
N GLY A 233 18.38 32.39 6.60
CA GLY A 233 17.27 32.00 5.73
C GLY A 233 15.94 32.64 6.15
N ILE A 234 15.67 32.70 7.45
CA ILE A 234 14.52 33.44 8.00
C ILE A 234 14.65 34.94 7.75
N GLY A 235 15.85 35.51 7.93
CA GLY A 235 16.15 36.91 7.61
C GLY A 235 15.92 37.23 6.13
N ALA A 236 16.39 36.38 5.22
CA ALA A 236 16.19 36.52 3.79
C ALA A 236 14.71 36.38 3.39
N MET A 237 13.94 35.52 4.08
CA MET A 237 12.50 35.43 3.90
C MET A 237 11.81 36.76 4.27
N LEU A 238 12.23 37.41 5.37
CA LEU A 238 11.73 38.74 5.72
C LEU A 238 12.10 39.80 4.68
N GLU A 239 13.36 39.83 4.23
CA GLU A 239 13.84 40.77 3.22
C GLU A 239 13.15 40.56 1.86
N GLY A 240 12.88 39.30 1.49
CA GLY A 240 12.21 38.91 0.24
C GLY A 240 10.74 39.29 0.18
N LEU A 241 10.09 39.56 1.33
CA LEU A 241 8.75 40.14 1.36
C LEU A 241 8.74 41.62 0.96
N GLY A 242 9.91 42.26 0.85
CA GLY A 242 10.10 43.65 0.40
C GLY A 242 9.62 44.69 1.42
N PRO A 243 9.74 46.00 1.09
CA PRO A 243 9.26 47.09 1.95
C PRO A 243 7.73 47.07 2.18
N ASP A 244 6.97 46.41 1.31
CA ASP A 244 5.53 46.17 1.46
C ASP A 244 5.21 44.98 2.39
N GLY A 245 6.23 44.17 2.72
CA GLY A 245 6.17 42.99 3.60
C GLY A 245 6.37 43.27 5.09
N GLU A 246 6.96 44.43 5.43
CA GLU A 246 7.19 44.88 6.81
C GLU A 246 5.88 45.04 7.61
N GLY A 247 4.74 45.15 6.91
CA GLY A 247 3.44 45.38 7.51
C GLY A 247 2.70 44.14 8.01
N PHE A 248 3.10 42.91 7.62
CA PHE A 248 2.38 41.68 8.00
C PHE A 248 3.25 40.56 8.59
N ALA A 249 4.55 40.79 8.74
CA ALA A 249 5.48 39.86 9.37
C ALA A 249 6.15 40.49 10.61
N GLU A 250 6.11 39.80 11.75
CA GLU A 250 6.74 40.23 13.00
C GLU A 250 7.83 39.25 13.43
N ALA A 251 8.89 39.77 14.05
CA ALA A 251 9.92 38.92 14.65
C ALA A 251 9.37 38.19 15.88
N VAL A 252 9.63 36.88 15.96
CA VAL A 252 9.32 36.02 17.11
C VAL A 252 10.61 35.78 17.88
N ASN A 253 10.62 36.11 19.17
CA ASN A 253 11.71 35.82 20.08
C ASN A 253 11.13 35.26 21.38
N VAL A 254 11.21 33.95 21.56
CA VAL A 254 10.61 33.26 22.71
C VAL A 254 11.61 32.34 23.38
N GLU A 255 11.38 32.06 24.67
CA GLU A 255 12.15 31.08 25.42
C GLU A 255 11.26 29.88 25.77
N ARG A 256 11.76 28.67 25.51
CA ARG A 256 11.06 27.39 25.72
C ARG A 256 12.05 26.35 26.20
N GLY A 257 11.76 25.66 27.31
CA GLY A 257 12.66 24.66 27.89
C GLY A 257 14.07 25.20 28.22
N GLY A 258 14.19 26.50 28.53
CA GLY A 258 15.48 27.17 28.76
C GLY A 258 16.28 27.51 27.49
N SER A 259 15.71 27.25 26.31
CA SER A 259 16.31 27.56 25.01
C SER A 259 15.64 28.76 24.36
N LYS A 260 16.44 29.60 23.70
CA LYS A 260 15.95 30.72 22.91
C LYS A 260 15.60 30.25 21.50
N PHE A 261 14.45 30.70 21.03
CA PHE A 261 13.97 30.49 19.68
C PHE A 261 13.70 31.83 19.02
N THR A 262 14.16 31.97 17.79
CA THR A 262 14.02 33.16 16.96
C THR A 262 13.33 32.81 15.66
N GLY A 263 12.48 33.69 15.16
CA GLY A 263 11.66 33.37 14.01
C GLY A 263 10.81 34.53 13.52
N ILE A 264 9.78 34.17 12.76
CA ILE A 264 8.82 35.12 12.18
C ILE A 264 7.39 34.65 12.42
N LYS A 265 6.50 35.63 12.60
CA LYS A 265 5.07 35.45 12.61
C LYS A 265 4.48 36.23 11.46
N ILE A 266 3.90 35.54 10.50
CA ILE A 266 3.07 36.12 9.45
C ILE A 266 1.64 36.19 9.99
N LYS A 267 1.10 37.41 10.06
CA LYS A 267 -0.26 37.66 10.50
C LYS A 267 -1.21 37.66 9.33
N GLY A 268 -2.23 36.81 9.40
CA GLY A 268 -3.24 36.72 8.35
C GLY A 268 -3.97 38.04 8.10
N GLU A 269 -4.32 38.76 9.17
CA GLU A 269 -5.05 40.03 9.09
C GLU A 269 -4.29 41.08 8.26
N GLU A 270 -3.01 41.26 8.58
CA GLU A 270 -2.15 42.22 7.89
C GLU A 270 -1.80 41.75 6.46
N LEU A 271 -1.65 40.44 6.24
CA LEU A 271 -1.43 39.85 4.92
C LEU A 271 -2.63 40.09 3.98
N VAL A 272 -3.85 39.95 4.48
CA VAL A 272 -5.08 40.22 3.71
C VAL A 272 -5.27 41.71 3.47
N ALA A 273 -4.82 42.56 4.40
CA ALA A 273 -4.84 44.01 4.24
C ALA A 273 -3.83 44.50 3.19
N SER A 274 -2.69 43.81 3.02
CA SER A 274 -1.67 44.14 2.02
C SER A 274 -1.97 43.58 0.62
N MET A 275 -3.03 42.77 0.46
CA MET A 275 -3.41 42.22 -0.85
C MET A 275 -3.87 43.33 -1.82
N PRO A 276 -3.35 43.36 -3.06
CA PRO A 276 -3.78 44.31 -4.08
C PRO A 276 -5.31 44.24 -4.36
N PRO A 277 -6.00 45.37 -4.58
CA PRO A 277 -7.46 45.39 -4.83
C PRO A 277 -7.89 44.53 -6.03
N ASP A 278 -7.06 44.49 -7.07
CA ASP A 278 -7.22 43.68 -8.28
C ASP A 278 -7.18 42.17 -8.00
N MET A 279 -6.53 41.73 -6.91
CA MET A 279 -6.57 40.33 -6.48
C MET A 279 -7.96 39.95 -5.96
N LYS A 280 -8.61 40.82 -5.18
CA LYS A 280 -9.98 40.61 -4.69
C LYS A 280 -10.99 40.68 -5.84
N GLU A 281 -10.80 41.61 -6.76
CA GLU A 281 -11.62 41.72 -7.97
C GLU A 281 -11.44 40.50 -8.89
N GLY A 282 -10.20 40.00 -9.06
CA GLY A 282 -9.91 38.78 -9.80
C GLY A 282 -10.55 37.54 -9.18
N MET A 283 -10.53 37.41 -7.85
CA MET A 283 -11.24 36.33 -7.15
C MET A 283 -12.76 36.44 -7.29
N ALA A 284 -13.30 37.66 -7.31
CA ALA A 284 -14.73 37.92 -7.50
C ALA A 284 -15.23 37.62 -8.93
N GLN A 285 -14.34 37.44 -9.91
CA GLN A 285 -14.70 36.95 -11.25
C GLN A 285 -15.10 35.47 -11.23
N PHE A 286 -14.66 34.69 -10.24
CA PHE A 286 -14.88 33.25 -10.15
C PHE A 286 -15.77 32.83 -8.97
N MET A 287 -15.94 33.70 -7.98
CA MET A 287 -16.73 33.45 -6.76
C MET A 287 -17.62 34.66 -6.45
N ASP A 288 -18.79 34.45 -5.85
CA ASP A 288 -19.61 35.58 -5.43
C ASP A 288 -18.90 36.42 -4.35
N ALA A 289 -19.25 37.71 -4.27
CA ALA A 289 -18.59 38.64 -3.38
C ALA A 289 -18.70 38.26 -1.88
N ALA A 290 -19.76 37.56 -1.48
CA ALA A 290 -19.91 37.10 -0.10
C ALA A 290 -18.92 35.96 0.20
N THR A 291 -18.69 35.08 -0.76
CA THR A 291 -17.68 34.01 -0.67
C THR A 291 -16.25 34.54 -0.66
N VAL A 292 -15.92 35.53 -1.51
CA VAL A 292 -14.61 36.22 -1.45
C VAL A 292 -14.41 36.88 -0.09
N THR A 293 -15.42 37.60 0.40
CA THR A 293 -15.38 38.24 1.73
C THR A 293 -15.18 37.21 2.84
N ARG A 294 -15.87 36.06 2.74
CA ARG A 294 -15.73 34.95 3.68
C ARG A 294 -14.32 34.36 3.64
N LEU A 295 -13.74 34.15 2.46
CA LEU A 295 -12.35 33.68 2.28
C LEU A 295 -11.34 34.64 2.88
N MET A 296 -11.48 35.95 2.60
CA MET A 296 -10.60 36.97 3.16
C MET A 296 -10.67 36.98 4.70
N LYS A 297 -11.89 36.97 5.27
CA LYS A 297 -12.08 36.89 6.72
C LYS A 297 -11.51 35.62 7.36
N MET A 298 -11.50 34.50 6.63
CA MET A 298 -10.83 33.29 7.10
C MET A 298 -9.32 33.47 7.12
N LEU A 299 -8.72 33.95 6.02
CA LEU A 299 -7.29 34.19 5.93
C LEU A 299 -6.83 35.17 7.02
N GLU A 300 -7.62 36.22 7.30
CA GLU A 300 -7.38 37.15 8.41
C GLU A 300 -7.19 36.44 9.77
N SER A 301 -7.91 35.34 9.99
CA SER A 301 -7.86 34.57 11.24
C SER A 301 -6.69 33.58 11.36
N LYS A 302 -5.92 33.35 10.28
CA LYS A 302 -4.85 32.36 10.25
C LYS A 302 -3.50 33.04 10.36
N ASN A 303 -2.71 32.65 11.36
CA ASN A 303 -1.32 33.07 11.50
C ASN A 303 -0.39 31.91 11.16
N LEU A 304 0.80 32.23 10.69
CA LEU A 304 1.90 31.28 10.50
C LEU A 304 3.08 31.76 11.35
N VAL A 305 3.54 30.90 12.25
CA VAL A 305 4.75 31.10 13.04
C VAL A 305 5.78 30.08 12.57
N VAL A 306 6.96 30.57 12.20
CA VAL A 306 8.14 29.74 11.93
C VAL A 306 9.23 30.18 12.90
N ALA A 307 9.85 29.24 13.61
CA ALA A 307 10.91 29.55 14.56
C ALA A 307 12.00 28.48 14.54
N ILE A 308 13.23 28.89 14.83
CA ILE A 308 14.37 28.00 15.00
C ILE A 308 15.06 28.28 16.32
N GLY A 309 15.70 27.27 16.90
CA GLY A 309 16.45 27.41 18.14
C GLY A 309 17.39 26.24 18.35
N VAL A 310 18.29 26.41 19.31
CA VAL A 310 19.19 25.34 19.76
C VAL A 310 18.74 24.88 21.15
N HIS A 311 18.42 23.59 21.26
CA HIS A 311 18.07 22.95 22.52
C HIS A 311 19.06 21.83 22.83
N GLU A 312 19.91 22.03 23.82
CA GLU A 312 21.06 21.16 24.10
C GLU A 312 21.93 20.92 22.84
N SER A 313 22.01 19.67 22.37
CA SER A 313 22.70 19.26 21.16
C SER A 313 21.81 19.26 19.91
N TYR A 314 20.60 19.81 19.98
CA TYR A 314 19.61 19.76 18.90
C TYR A 314 19.44 21.13 18.23
N LEU A 315 19.47 21.14 16.91
CA LEU A 315 18.90 22.23 16.12
C LEU A 315 17.43 21.91 15.89
N VAL A 316 16.55 22.79 16.37
CA VAL A 316 15.10 22.57 16.36
C VAL A 316 14.45 23.67 15.54
N ALA A 317 13.61 23.26 14.60
CA ALA A 317 12.75 24.13 13.82
C ALA A 317 11.29 23.82 14.11
N PHE A 318 10.46 24.85 14.04
CA PHE A 318 9.07 24.81 14.41
C PHE A 318 8.23 25.58 13.41
N MET A 319 7.07 25.03 13.10
CA MET A 319 6.02 25.68 12.32
C MET A 319 4.68 25.48 13.02
N GLY A 320 3.88 26.53 13.17
CA GLY A 320 2.55 26.40 13.77
C GLY A 320 1.74 27.69 13.71
N SER A 321 0.57 27.69 14.35
CA SER A 321 -0.34 28.85 14.35
C SER A 321 0.02 29.92 15.38
N SER A 322 0.70 29.51 16.46
CA SER A 322 1.14 30.38 17.55
C SER A 322 2.54 30.00 18.04
N ALA A 323 3.28 30.98 18.56
CA ALA A 323 4.54 30.73 19.26
C ALA A 323 4.34 30.00 20.59
N ASP A 324 3.11 29.97 21.12
CA ASP A 324 2.75 29.18 22.32
C ASP A 324 2.59 27.69 22.03
N ASP A 325 2.40 27.32 20.76
CA ASP A 325 2.36 25.91 20.34
C ASP A 325 3.76 25.29 20.28
N LEU A 326 4.82 26.12 20.23
CA LEU A 326 6.20 25.67 20.41
C LEU A 326 6.43 25.32 21.88
N GLN A 327 6.51 24.03 22.17
CA GLN A 327 6.66 23.50 23.52
C GLN A 327 7.83 22.52 23.59
N ILE A 328 8.58 22.59 24.69
CA ILE A 328 9.65 21.65 25.04
C ILE A 328 9.29 21.09 26.40
N ALA A 329 9.04 19.78 26.47
CA ALA A 329 8.66 19.10 27.71
C ALA A 329 9.81 19.19 28.73
N PRO A 330 9.54 19.55 29.99
CA PRO A 330 10.58 19.74 31.00
C PRO A 330 11.10 18.41 31.55
N THR A 331 10.31 17.34 31.46
CA THR A 331 10.69 16.00 31.92
C THR A 331 10.15 14.92 30.98
N PRO A 332 10.79 13.74 30.91
CA PRO A 332 10.27 12.60 30.14
C PRO A 332 8.83 12.21 30.52
N ALA A 333 8.43 12.37 31.77
CA ALA A 333 7.09 12.04 32.26
C ALA A 333 6.01 13.05 31.80
N GLU A 334 6.40 14.22 31.32
CA GLU A 334 5.52 15.25 30.73
C GLU A 334 5.63 15.31 29.20
N SER A 335 6.38 14.37 28.62
CA SER A 335 6.67 14.31 27.18
C SER A 335 5.77 13.30 26.45
N LEU A 336 5.98 13.16 25.14
CA LEU A 336 5.44 12.08 24.31
C LEU A 336 5.63 10.70 24.96
N LEU A 337 6.72 10.48 25.71
CA LEU A 337 7.02 9.21 26.36
C LEU A 337 6.00 8.82 27.44
N SER A 338 5.20 9.77 27.93
CA SER A 338 4.11 9.51 28.87
C SER A 338 2.87 8.88 28.23
N ARG A 339 2.74 8.97 26.89
CA ARG A 339 1.56 8.50 26.16
C ARG A 339 1.53 6.97 26.06
N PRO A 340 0.33 6.35 26.01
CA PRO A 340 0.19 4.89 25.89
C PRO A 340 0.98 4.28 24.72
N GLU A 341 0.97 4.93 23.56
CA GLU A 341 1.70 4.52 22.37
C GLU A 341 3.22 4.52 22.54
N ALA A 342 3.80 5.21 23.54
CA ALA A 342 5.24 5.15 23.79
C ALA A 342 5.62 3.98 24.74
N ALA A 343 4.64 3.32 25.36
CA ALA A 343 4.90 2.31 26.38
C ALA A 343 5.64 1.07 25.85
N PHE A 344 5.41 0.70 24.58
CA PHE A 344 6.02 -0.49 23.98
C PHE A 344 7.54 -0.38 23.81
N ILE A 345 8.07 0.85 23.74
CA ILE A 345 9.50 1.14 23.54
C ILE A 345 10.36 0.57 24.67
N LYS A 346 9.78 0.43 25.88
CA LYS A 346 10.47 -0.09 27.06
C LYS A 346 11.19 -1.41 26.79
N SER A 347 10.58 -2.30 26.01
CA SER A 347 11.14 -3.60 25.63
C SER A 347 12.36 -3.52 24.70
N PHE A 348 12.64 -2.36 24.11
CA PHE A 348 13.68 -2.15 23.08
C PHE A 348 14.82 -1.24 23.53
N THR A 349 14.77 -0.70 24.75
CA THR A 349 15.75 0.28 25.27
C THR A 349 17.21 -0.19 25.31
N GLY A 350 17.45 -1.51 25.26
CA GLY A 350 18.79 -2.11 25.18
C GLY A 350 19.26 -2.46 23.77
N LYS A 351 18.48 -2.14 22.73
CA LYS A 351 18.82 -2.43 21.33
C LYS A 351 19.42 -1.21 20.64
N ARG A 352 20.19 -1.43 19.57
CA ARG A 352 20.62 -0.35 18.67
C ARG A 352 19.43 0.04 17.80
N LEU A 353 18.71 1.10 18.20
CA LEU A 353 17.55 1.60 17.47
C LEU A 353 18.01 2.31 16.19
N VAL A 354 17.23 2.13 15.12
CA VAL A 354 17.36 2.83 13.83
C VAL A 354 16.22 3.82 13.67
N SER A 355 15.01 3.46 14.12
CA SER A 355 13.89 4.40 14.11
C SER A 355 12.84 4.11 15.18
N LEU A 356 12.09 5.15 15.52
CA LEU A 356 10.89 5.12 16.33
C LEU A 356 9.79 5.88 15.61
N VAL A 357 8.62 5.28 15.48
CA VAL A 357 7.40 5.93 15.03
C VAL A 357 6.32 5.73 16.09
N THR A 358 5.56 6.79 16.40
CA THR A 358 4.38 6.70 17.25
C THR A 358 3.23 7.46 16.62
N MET A 359 2.03 6.92 16.69
CA MET A 359 0.79 7.54 16.19
C MET A 359 -0.33 7.32 17.21
N SER A 360 -0.97 8.41 17.60
CA SER A 360 -2.14 8.39 18.47
C SER A 360 -3.33 7.70 17.81
N GLU A 361 -4.23 7.14 18.63
CA GLU A 361 -5.48 6.56 18.16
C GLU A 361 -6.34 7.61 17.46
N GLU A 362 -6.45 8.83 18.00
CA GLU A 362 -7.28 9.89 17.43
C GLU A 362 -6.83 10.28 16.02
N LEU A 363 -5.50 10.32 15.79
CA LEU A 363 -4.95 10.62 14.47
C LEU A 363 -5.28 9.51 13.47
N GLN A 364 -5.21 8.25 13.88
CA GLN A 364 -5.56 7.13 13.00
C GLN A 364 -7.07 7.07 12.73
N GLU A 365 -7.88 7.30 13.75
CA GLU A 365 -9.34 7.39 13.63
C GLU A 365 -9.78 8.55 12.71
N SER A 366 -8.92 9.55 12.48
CA SER A 366 -9.22 10.66 11.57
C SER A 366 -9.08 10.33 10.08
N SER A 367 -8.25 9.33 9.71
CA SER A 367 -8.09 8.89 8.32
C SER A 367 -9.20 7.95 7.87
N LYS A 368 -10.04 7.54 8.81
CA LYS A 368 -11.14 6.63 8.60
C LYS A 368 -11.94 6.98 7.35
N GLY A 369 -12.51 8.17 7.23
CA GLY A 369 -13.39 8.55 6.10
C GLY A 369 -12.81 8.53 4.68
N ALA A 370 -11.56 8.09 4.46
CA ALA A 370 -10.92 8.06 3.17
C ALA A 370 -11.46 6.90 2.32
N SER A 371 -12.40 7.20 1.42
CA SER A 371 -12.89 6.23 0.44
C SER A 371 -11.92 6.15 -0.75
N ILE A 372 -11.88 4.98 -1.37
CA ILE A 372 -11.15 4.70 -2.61
C ILE A 372 -12.05 5.10 -3.80
N PHE A 373 -13.31 4.67 -3.79
CA PHE A 373 -14.24 4.93 -4.90
C PHE A 373 -15.50 5.70 -4.51
N GLY A 374 -15.84 5.80 -3.22
CA GLY A 374 -17.10 6.37 -2.73
C GLY A 374 -17.34 7.80 -3.22
N GLY A 375 -16.35 8.68 -3.11
CA GLY A 375 -16.43 10.05 -3.64
C GLY A 375 -16.67 10.07 -5.15
N LEU A 376 -15.98 9.21 -5.91
CA LEU A 376 -16.13 9.09 -7.37
C LEU A 376 -17.52 8.58 -7.75
N ALA A 377 -17.98 7.49 -7.12
CA ALA A 377 -19.27 6.86 -7.38
C ALA A 377 -20.44 7.82 -7.06
N ALA A 378 -20.34 8.54 -5.94
CA ALA A 378 -21.30 9.59 -5.60
C ALA A 378 -21.33 10.71 -6.65
N GLY A 379 -20.17 11.07 -7.22
CA GLY A 379 -20.05 12.08 -8.25
C GLY A 379 -20.71 11.67 -9.57
N VAL A 380 -20.49 10.42 -10.00
CA VAL A 380 -21.18 9.85 -11.18
C VAL A 380 -22.69 9.83 -10.95
N LYS A 381 -23.12 9.36 -9.78
CA LYS A 381 -24.56 9.28 -9.42
C LYS A 381 -25.23 10.64 -9.46
N GLU A 382 -24.64 11.65 -8.81
CA GLU A 382 -25.18 13.02 -8.84
C GLU A 382 -25.17 13.60 -10.27
N GLY A 383 -24.15 13.29 -11.07
CA GLY A 383 -24.07 13.71 -12.46
C GLY A 383 -25.19 13.12 -13.30
N LEU A 384 -25.45 11.81 -13.19
CA LEU A 384 -26.53 11.10 -13.89
C LEU A 384 -27.91 11.61 -13.48
N ALA A 385 -28.15 11.81 -12.19
CA ALA A 385 -29.45 12.27 -11.67
C ALA A 385 -29.82 13.71 -12.12
N GLU A 386 -28.86 14.50 -12.60
CA GLU A 386 -29.07 15.88 -13.04
C GLU A 386 -29.34 16.01 -14.55
N THR A 387 -29.34 14.91 -15.31
CA THR A 387 -29.46 14.95 -16.77
C THR A 387 -30.28 13.79 -17.34
N ASP A 388 -31.10 14.09 -18.34
CA ASP A 388 -31.80 13.07 -19.14
C ASP A 388 -30.95 12.60 -20.35
N THR A 389 -29.78 13.21 -20.59
CA THR A 389 -28.95 12.98 -21.79
C THR A 389 -28.46 11.54 -21.89
N PHE A 390 -28.26 10.87 -20.76
CA PHE A 390 -27.88 9.46 -20.72
C PHE A 390 -29.11 8.52 -20.67
N GLY A 391 -30.34 9.03 -20.78
CA GLY A 391 -31.60 8.29 -20.61
C GLY A 391 -31.88 7.87 -19.17
N ASP A 392 -32.85 6.96 -18.95
CA ASP A 392 -33.18 6.36 -17.63
C ASP A 392 -32.01 5.67 -16.88
N SER A 393 -31.29 6.39 -16.02
CA SER A 393 -30.11 5.93 -15.25
C SER A 393 -30.41 5.32 -13.88
N GLN A 394 -31.67 5.07 -13.52
CA GLN A 394 -32.05 4.70 -12.16
C GLN A 394 -31.29 3.48 -11.62
N ASP A 395 -31.13 2.43 -12.44
CA ASP A 395 -30.41 1.21 -12.03
C ASP A 395 -28.92 1.49 -11.73
N LEU A 396 -28.27 2.34 -12.55
CA LEU A 396 -26.89 2.75 -12.33
C LEU A 396 -26.75 3.61 -11.06
N GLU A 397 -27.71 4.52 -10.82
CA GLU A 397 -27.72 5.36 -9.61
C GLU A 397 -27.92 4.54 -8.32
N VAL A 398 -28.65 3.42 -8.39
CA VAL A 398 -28.77 2.47 -7.29
C VAL A 398 -27.44 1.78 -7.02
N LEU A 399 -26.80 1.21 -8.04
CA LEU A 399 -25.51 0.52 -7.87
C LEU A 399 -24.39 1.45 -7.40
N LEU A 400 -24.30 2.67 -7.95
CA LEU A 400 -23.36 3.69 -7.49
C LEU A 400 -23.60 4.10 -6.02
N GLY A 401 -24.87 4.07 -5.59
CA GLY A 401 -25.23 4.22 -4.18
C GLY A 401 -24.73 3.05 -3.32
N LEU A 402 -24.93 1.82 -3.79
CA LEU A 402 -24.47 0.61 -3.10
C LEU A 402 -22.96 0.55 -2.97
N ILE A 403 -22.19 0.96 -3.98
CA ILE A 403 -20.71 1.09 -3.90
C ILE A 403 -20.34 1.95 -2.68
N THR A 404 -20.96 3.12 -2.54
CA THR A 404 -20.67 4.05 -1.44
C THR A 404 -21.02 3.44 -0.07
N GLU A 405 -22.15 2.73 0.02
CA GLU A 405 -22.63 2.09 1.26
C GLU A 405 -21.74 0.90 1.67
N GLN A 406 -21.47 -0.01 0.73
CA GLN A 406 -20.68 -1.22 0.95
C GLN A 406 -19.24 -0.87 1.31
N GLU A 407 -18.63 0.09 0.61
CA GLU A 407 -17.30 0.59 0.95
C GLU A 407 -17.29 1.18 2.36
N SER A 408 -18.29 2.00 2.70
CA SER A 408 -18.44 2.53 4.06
C SER A 408 -18.52 1.43 5.12
N ALA A 409 -19.23 0.34 4.82
CA ALA A 409 -19.36 -0.80 5.71
C ALA A 409 -18.06 -1.62 5.86
N ILE A 410 -17.31 -1.85 4.78
CA ILE A 410 -16.00 -2.54 4.80
C ILE A 410 -15.01 -1.73 5.62
N LEU A 411 -14.92 -0.45 5.30
CA LEU A 411 -14.01 0.46 5.94
C LEU A 411 -14.33 0.57 7.45
N GLY A 412 -15.62 0.52 7.84
CA GLY A 412 -16.07 0.52 9.24
C GLY A 412 -15.76 -0.74 10.06
N LEU A 413 -15.26 -1.81 9.44
CA LEU A 413 -14.76 -2.98 10.17
C LEU A 413 -13.40 -2.72 10.82
N HIS A 414 -12.69 -1.67 10.42
CA HIS A 414 -11.38 -1.39 10.99
C HIS A 414 -11.50 -0.60 12.29
N ARG A 415 -10.76 -1.08 13.28
CA ARG A 415 -10.57 -0.41 14.56
C ARG A 415 -9.14 0.05 14.64
N HIS A 416 -8.91 1.23 15.17
CA HIS A 416 -7.57 1.70 15.46
C HIS A 416 -7.29 1.57 16.93
N THR A 417 -6.02 1.34 17.23
CA THR A 417 -5.45 1.40 18.57
C THR A 417 -4.24 2.32 18.52
N PRO A 418 -3.78 2.88 19.65
CA PRO A 418 -2.53 3.62 19.69
C PRO A 418 -1.41 2.79 19.06
N GLY A 419 -0.75 3.36 18.06
CA GLY A 419 0.10 2.63 17.13
C GLY A 419 1.54 3.14 17.12
N GLY A 420 2.45 2.32 16.62
CA GLY A 420 3.84 2.73 16.43
C GLY A 420 4.71 1.62 15.89
N SER A 421 5.95 1.96 15.58
CA SER A 421 6.97 0.99 15.20
C SER A 421 8.31 1.34 15.80
N VAL A 422 9.11 0.31 16.08
CA VAL A 422 10.52 0.45 16.41
C VAL A 422 11.32 -0.40 15.44
N THR A 423 12.29 0.22 14.79
CA THR A 423 13.28 -0.47 13.96
C THR A 423 14.58 -0.54 14.71
N PHE A 424 15.23 -1.71 14.74
CA PHE A 424 16.48 -1.92 15.46
C PHE A 424 17.35 -3.00 14.80
N MET A 425 18.64 -2.98 15.13
CA MET A 425 19.61 -3.96 14.65
C MET A 425 19.76 -5.12 15.63
N GLU A 426 19.52 -6.34 15.15
CA GLU A 426 19.78 -7.61 15.82
C GLU A 426 19.75 -8.75 14.78
N ASP A 427 20.91 -9.35 14.50
CA ASP A 427 21.08 -10.36 13.44
C ASP A 427 20.50 -9.89 12.09
N GLY A 428 20.74 -8.62 11.76
CA GLY A 428 20.10 -7.90 10.65
C GLY A 428 19.12 -6.83 11.14
N LEU A 429 18.22 -6.39 10.27
CA LEU A 429 17.26 -5.33 10.55
C LEU A 429 15.93 -5.95 11.05
N LYS A 430 15.45 -5.52 12.21
CA LYS A 430 14.16 -5.91 12.76
C LYS A 430 13.23 -4.71 12.88
N VAL A 431 11.97 -4.90 12.52
CA VAL A 431 10.90 -3.92 12.68
C VAL A 431 9.81 -4.54 13.53
N GLU A 432 9.48 -3.90 14.64
CA GLU A 432 8.38 -4.30 15.52
C GLU A 432 7.30 -3.22 15.48
N ILE A 433 6.13 -3.58 14.98
CA ILE A 433 4.95 -2.73 14.86
C ILE A 433 3.98 -3.11 15.97
N PHE A 434 3.41 -2.11 16.63
CA PHE A 434 2.40 -2.24 17.66
C PHE A 434 1.14 -1.46 17.31
N GLY A 435 -0.01 -2.03 17.61
CA GLY A 435 -1.30 -1.39 17.43
C GLY A 435 -1.48 -0.97 15.98
N GLY A 436 -2.04 0.21 15.76
CA GLY A 436 -2.36 0.67 14.43
C GLY A 436 -3.81 0.33 14.05
N ALA A 437 -4.08 0.34 12.74
CA ALA A 437 -5.28 -0.22 12.15
C ALA A 437 -5.26 -1.76 12.31
N GLU A 438 -6.32 -2.31 12.89
CA GLU A 438 -6.56 -3.76 12.88
C GLU A 438 -6.61 -4.30 11.44
N GLN A 439 -6.41 -5.61 11.30
CA GLN A 439 -6.44 -6.31 10.01
C GLN A 439 -7.71 -7.17 9.94
N PRO A 440 -8.91 -6.59 9.67
CA PRO A 440 -10.16 -7.33 9.67
C PRO A 440 -10.26 -8.37 8.55
N SER A 441 -9.37 -8.31 7.55
CA SER A 441 -9.23 -9.37 6.54
C SER A 441 -8.67 -10.68 7.11
N LEU A 442 -8.03 -10.64 8.28
CA LEU A 442 -7.35 -11.76 8.89
C LEU A 442 -8.03 -12.18 10.21
N ASN A 443 -8.26 -13.47 10.35
CA ASN A 443 -8.59 -14.07 11.64
C ASN A 443 -7.30 -14.47 12.36
N LEU A 444 -6.76 -13.53 13.15
CA LEU A 444 -5.49 -13.72 13.85
C LEU A 444 -5.57 -14.68 15.05
N ASP A 445 -6.77 -15.01 15.52
CA ASP A 445 -6.99 -15.82 16.72
C ASP A 445 -7.16 -17.31 16.42
N THR A 446 -7.45 -17.67 15.18
CA THR A 446 -7.59 -19.06 14.74
C THR A 446 -6.20 -19.69 14.53
N PRO A 447 -5.90 -20.84 15.18
CA PRO A 447 -4.66 -21.56 14.93
C PRO A 447 -4.56 -22.01 13.48
N ARG A 448 -3.36 -21.88 12.89
CA ARG A 448 -3.08 -22.34 11.54
C ARG A 448 -2.71 -23.82 11.52
N THR A 449 -3.35 -24.60 10.67
CA THR A 449 -3.14 -26.04 10.54
C THR A 449 -1.94 -26.40 9.65
N TYR A 450 -1.53 -25.50 8.75
CA TYR A 450 -0.44 -25.74 7.80
C TYR A 450 0.93 -25.21 8.25
N SER A 451 1.05 -24.72 9.49
CA SER A 451 2.26 -24.04 9.99
C SER A 451 3.56 -24.85 9.83
N GLU A 452 3.47 -26.17 9.93
CA GLU A 452 4.63 -27.06 9.90
C GLU A 452 5.15 -27.33 8.49
N LEU A 453 4.38 -26.99 7.45
CA LEU A 453 4.89 -27.08 6.06
C LEU A 453 6.05 -26.11 5.81
N GLY A 454 6.08 -24.98 6.51
CA GLY A 454 7.17 -24.01 6.42
C GLY A 454 8.41 -24.36 7.24
N ALA A 455 8.36 -25.40 8.08
CA ALA A 455 9.49 -25.83 8.90
C ALA A 455 10.37 -26.88 8.22
N GLN A 456 10.05 -27.25 6.98
CA GLN A 456 10.84 -28.21 6.21
C GLN A 456 12.13 -27.55 5.70
N ASP A 457 13.22 -28.32 5.70
CA ASP A 457 14.46 -27.89 5.07
C ASP A 457 14.23 -27.64 3.57
N ASP A 458 14.90 -26.62 3.03
CA ASP A 458 14.89 -26.25 1.61
C ASP A 458 13.57 -25.68 1.06
N VAL A 459 12.70 -25.17 1.93
CA VAL A 459 11.58 -24.32 1.52
C VAL A 459 12.10 -22.91 1.25
N LEU A 460 11.96 -22.45 0.00
CA LEU A 460 12.30 -21.08 -0.36
C LEU A 460 11.31 -20.10 0.26
N LEU A 461 10.00 -20.33 0.08
CA LEU A 461 8.97 -19.41 0.54
C LEU A 461 7.84 -20.17 1.22
N PHE A 462 7.42 -19.66 2.37
CA PHE A 462 6.24 -20.12 3.08
C PHE A 462 5.41 -18.94 3.54
N ALA A 463 4.12 -18.92 3.20
CA ALA A 463 3.17 -17.96 3.72
C ALA A 463 1.90 -18.69 4.17
N ASN A 464 1.36 -18.35 5.34
CA ASN A 464 0.17 -19.03 5.86
C ASN A 464 -0.63 -18.14 6.81
N TRP A 465 -1.92 -18.02 6.54
CA TRP A 465 -2.88 -17.14 7.23
C TRP A 465 -4.30 -17.71 7.20
N VAL A 466 -5.18 -17.17 8.05
CA VAL A 466 -6.61 -17.45 8.06
C VAL A 466 -7.37 -16.18 7.71
N ASN A 467 -8.23 -16.24 6.71
CA ASN A 467 -9.06 -15.09 6.33
C ASN A 467 -10.26 -14.95 7.28
N ASP A 468 -10.73 -13.72 7.48
CA ASP A 468 -12.03 -13.50 8.13
C ASP A 468 -13.16 -13.65 7.10
N ALA A 469 -14.13 -14.52 7.39
CA ALA A 469 -15.21 -14.82 6.46
C ALA A 469 -16.14 -13.62 6.25
N ALA A 470 -16.44 -12.84 7.30
CA ALA A 470 -17.35 -11.70 7.20
C ALA A 470 -16.74 -10.55 6.41
N TYR A 471 -15.44 -10.31 6.57
CA TYR A 471 -14.71 -9.35 5.74
C TYR A 471 -14.67 -9.80 4.28
N LYS A 472 -14.30 -11.06 4.03
CA LYS A 472 -14.23 -11.66 2.68
C LYS A 472 -15.55 -11.53 1.93
N ASP A 473 -16.67 -11.86 2.58
CA ASP A 473 -18.00 -11.80 1.94
C ASP A 473 -18.37 -10.37 1.55
N LYS A 474 -18.12 -9.38 2.41
CA LYS A 474 -18.37 -7.96 2.09
C LYS A 474 -17.52 -7.45 0.93
N VAL A 475 -16.24 -7.83 0.88
CA VAL A 475 -15.35 -7.43 -0.22
C VAL A 475 -15.81 -8.06 -1.55
N LEU A 476 -16.25 -9.31 -1.53
CA LEU A 476 -16.77 -9.96 -2.74
C LEU A 476 -18.07 -9.30 -3.23
N GLU A 477 -19.02 -9.00 -2.33
CA GLU A 477 -20.24 -8.25 -2.67
C GLU A 477 -19.91 -6.87 -3.26
N TYR A 478 -18.88 -6.21 -2.74
CA TYR A 478 -18.41 -4.93 -3.25
C TYR A 478 -17.81 -5.02 -4.66
N ILE A 479 -16.98 -6.03 -4.92
CA ILE A 479 -16.41 -6.31 -6.25
C ILE A 479 -17.52 -6.62 -7.26
N GLU A 480 -18.52 -7.40 -6.86
CA GLU A 480 -19.68 -7.72 -7.72
C GLU A 480 -20.43 -6.44 -8.11
N THR A 481 -20.70 -5.57 -7.14
CA THR A 481 -21.41 -4.30 -7.38
C THR A 481 -20.60 -3.38 -8.29
N LEU A 482 -19.27 -3.32 -8.14
CA LEU A 482 -18.37 -2.60 -9.05
C LEU A 482 -18.43 -3.16 -10.47
N GLY A 483 -18.32 -4.48 -10.62
CA GLY A 483 -18.38 -5.17 -11.91
C GLY A 483 -19.71 -4.95 -12.63
N GLU A 484 -20.83 -5.08 -11.90
CA GLU A 484 -22.17 -4.82 -12.41
C GLU A 484 -22.35 -3.36 -12.85
N THR A 485 -21.83 -2.42 -12.07
CA THR A 485 -21.87 -0.97 -12.39
C THR A 485 -21.12 -0.68 -13.68
N VAL A 486 -19.89 -1.19 -13.82
CA VAL A 486 -19.06 -0.98 -15.02
C VAL A 486 -19.72 -1.61 -16.25
N TYR A 487 -20.26 -2.82 -16.12
CA TYR A 487 -20.95 -3.51 -17.21
C TYR A 487 -22.22 -2.77 -17.65
N LEU A 488 -23.09 -2.35 -16.72
CA LEU A 488 -24.28 -1.59 -17.06
C LEU A 488 -23.95 -0.22 -17.67
N ALA A 489 -22.88 0.44 -17.21
CA ALA A 489 -22.43 1.70 -17.79
C ALA A 489 -21.96 1.49 -19.24
N ALA A 490 -21.15 0.46 -19.51
CA ALA A 490 -20.69 0.11 -20.85
C ALA A 490 -21.86 -0.21 -21.80
N LYS A 491 -22.82 -1.03 -21.33
CA LYS A 491 -24.04 -1.36 -22.08
C LYS A 491 -24.82 -0.11 -22.46
N ARG A 492 -24.97 0.81 -21.52
CA ARG A 492 -25.71 2.05 -21.73
C ARG A 492 -25.03 2.95 -22.76
N VAL A 493 -23.72 3.18 -22.60
CA VAL A 493 -22.92 3.99 -23.55
C VAL A 493 -22.99 3.40 -24.96
N SER A 494 -22.98 2.07 -25.10
CA SER A 494 -23.05 1.42 -26.42
C SER A 494 -24.38 1.64 -27.16
N SER A 495 -25.47 1.87 -26.43
CA SER A 495 -26.79 2.11 -27.00
C SER A 495 -27.07 3.59 -27.31
N MET A 496 -26.12 4.49 -27.03
CA MET A 496 -26.28 5.92 -27.27
C MET A 496 -25.82 6.30 -28.67
N GLU A 497 -26.52 7.23 -29.31
CA GLU A 497 -26.03 7.90 -30.53
C GLU A 497 -24.99 8.95 -30.13
N LEU A 498 -23.70 8.67 -30.42
CA LEU A 498 -22.58 9.49 -29.96
C LEU A 498 -21.92 10.23 -31.14
N PRO A 499 -21.55 11.52 -31.00
CA PRO A 499 -20.83 12.25 -32.04
C PRO A 499 -19.47 11.61 -32.41
N GLU A 500 -19.06 11.73 -33.68
CA GLU A 500 -17.75 11.24 -34.14
C GLU A 500 -16.61 11.86 -33.32
N GLY A 501 -15.75 11.02 -32.74
CA GLY A 501 -14.57 11.44 -31.97
C GLY A 501 -14.74 11.51 -30.45
N VAL A 502 -15.94 11.28 -29.90
CA VAL A 502 -16.20 11.27 -28.44
C VAL A 502 -15.70 9.98 -27.76
N ILE A 503 -15.68 8.87 -28.49
CA ILE A 503 -15.08 7.59 -28.07
C ILE A 503 -14.23 7.01 -29.20
N PRO A 504 -13.15 6.27 -28.89
CA PRO A 504 -12.21 5.76 -29.89
C PRO A 504 -12.73 4.53 -30.68
N PHE A 505 -14.02 4.18 -30.55
CA PHE A 505 -14.63 3.01 -31.18
C PHE A 505 -16.01 3.34 -31.78
N ASP A 506 -16.39 2.64 -32.86
CA ASP A 506 -17.69 2.79 -33.54
C ASP A 506 -18.81 2.27 -32.62
N ALA A 507 -19.76 3.15 -32.26
CA ALA A 507 -20.87 2.83 -31.36
C ALA A 507 -21.78 1.72 -31.91
N THR A 508 -21.96 1.63 -33.23
CA THR A 508 -22.78 0.59 -33.87
C THR A 508 -22.09 -0.77 -33.81
N GLU A 509 -20.76 -0.79 -33.99
CA GLU A 509 -19.94 -1.98 -33.81
C GLU A 509 -19.93 -2.42 -32.33
N ALA A 510 -19.84 -1.47 -31.39
CA ALA A 510 -19.87 -1.73 -29.96
C ALA A 510 -21.22 -2.28 -29.48
N GLU A 511 -22.35 -1.73 -29.93
CA GLU A 511 -23.70 -2.23 -29.64
C GLU A 511 -23.88 -3.66 -30.15
N GLY A 512 -23.43 -3.94 -31.39
CA GLY A 512 -23.46 -5.28 -31.95
C GLY A 512 -22.60 -6.30 -31.18
N ILE A 513 -21.40 -5.90 -30.73
CA ILE A 513 -20.50 -6.74 -29.93
C ILE A 513 -21.09 -7.00 -28.53
N LEU A 514 -21.63 -5.98 -27.86
CA LEU A 514 -22.22 -6.11 -26.54
C LEU A 514 -23.54 -6.89 -26.58
N GLY A 515 -24.38 -6.69 -27.61
CA GLY A 515 -25.57 -7.50 -27.81
C GLY A 515 -25.25 -9.00 -28.00
N MET A 516 -24.22 -9.31 -28.80
CA MET A 516 -23.73 -10.68 -28.95
C MET A 516 -23.15 -11.22 -27.63
N PHE A 517 -22.41 -10.40 -26.88
CA PHE A 517 -21.89 -10.78 -25.56
C PHE A 517 -23.05 -11.10 -24.60
N ASP A 518 -24.07 -10.25 -24.51
CA ASP A 518 -25.23 -10.43 -23.62
C ASP A 518 -26.01 -11.71 -23.91
N GLU A 519 -26.28 -11.97 -25.19
CA GLU A 519 -27.10 -13.12 -25.59
C GLU A 519 -26.33 -14.45 -25.50
N GLN A 520 -25.04 -14.43 -25.85
CA GLN A 520 -24.28 -15.66 -26.06
C GLN A 520 -23.25 -15.92 -24.95
N ILE A 521 -22.52 -14.89 -24.50
CA ILE A 521 -21.33 -15.07 -23.64
C ILE A 521 -21.64 -14.81 -22.15
N LEU A 522 -22.39 -13.75 -21.83
CA LEU A 522 -22.71 -13.33 -20.47
C LEU A 522 -23.35 -14.45 -19.62
N PRO A 523 -24.31 -15.26 -20.11
CA PRO A 523 -24.87 -16.35 -19.31
C PRO A 523 -23.81 -17.36 -18.87
N HIS A 524 -22.83 -17.64 -19.72
CA HIS A 524 -21.71 -18.51 -19.38
C HIS A 524 -20.72 -17.84 -18.43
N PHE A 525 -20.49 -16.53 -18.57
CA PHE A 525 -19.65 -15.80 -17.61
C PHE A 525 -20.28 -15.75 -16.22
N LEU A 526 -21.59 -15.51 -16.11
CA LEU A 526 -22.32 -15.54 -14.85
C LEU A 526 -22.33 -16.95 -14.24
N GLU A 527 -22.47 -18.00 -15.06
CA GLU A 527 -22.36 -19.39 -14.62
C GLU A 527 -20.95 -19.71 -14.11
N LEU A 528 -19.91 -19.22 -14.79
CA LEU A 528 -18.52 -19.33 -14.34
C LEU A 528 -18.30 -18.60 -13.02
N TRP A 529 -18.77 -17.35 -12.92
CA TRP A 529 -18.67 -16.55 -11.70
C TRP A 529 -19.36 -17.25 -10.55
N THR A 530 -20.61 -17.71 -10.71
CA THR A 530 -21.35 -18.48 -9.70
C THR A 530 -20.57 -19.72 -9.26
N GLY A 531 -20.02 -20.48 -10.22
CA GLY A 531 -19.21 -21.67 -9.93
C GLY A 531 -17.96 -21.37 -9.10
N VAL A 532 -17.36 -20.19 -9.25
CA VAL A 532 -16.20 -19.77 -8.44
C VAL A 532 -16.66 -19.13 -7.13
N ARG A 533 -17.48 -18.10 -7.20
CA ARG A 533 -17.93 -17.25 -6.10
C ARG A 533 -18.71 -17.98 -5.02
N ASP A 534 -19.66 -18.83 -5.42
CA ASP A 534 -20.55 -19.48 -4.48
C ASP A 534 -20.02 -20.86 -4.13
N ASP A 535 -19.67 -21.64 -5.16
CA ASP A 535 -19.35 -23.04 -4.97
C ASP A 535 -17.89 -23.28 -4.60
N LEU A 536 -16.91 -22.66 -5.28
CA LEU A 536 -15.49 -22.85 -4.92
C LEU A 536 -15.20 -22.22 -3.56
N VAL A 537 -15.60 -20.95 -3.36
CA VAL A 537 -15.31 -20.22 -2.12
C VAL A 537 -15.96 -20.89 -0.91
N ALA A 538 -17.22 -21.34 -1.00
CA ALA A 538 -17.87 -22.07 0.09
C ALA A 538 -17.33 -23.50 0.26
N GLY A 539 -16.85 -24.10 -0.83
CA GLY A 539 -16.20 -25.41 -0.85
C GLY A 539 -14.85 -25.44 -0.12
N LEU A 540 -14.17 -24.30 -0.02
CA LEU A 540 -12.88 -24.15 0.65
C LEU A 540 -13.03 -23.59 2.08
N GLY A 541 -12.12 -23.96 2.98
CA GLY A 541 -11.98 -23.32 4.29
C GLY A 541 -11.39 -21.91 4.18
N ASP A 542 -11.21 -21.21 5.30
CA ASP A 542 -10.68 -19.83 5.31
C ASP A 542 -9.15 -19.75 5.45
N GLU A 543 -8.49 -20.85 5.87
CA GLU A 543 -7.03 -20.94 5.92
C GLU A 543 -6.41 -21.09 4.52
N ARG A 544 -5.29 -20.40 4.28
CA ARG A 544 -4.47 -20.57 3.08
C ARG A 544 -3.02 -20.78 3.48
N ALA A 545 -2.31 -21.62 2.73
CA ALA A 545 -0.85 -21.61 2.75
C ALA A 545 -0.28 -21.67 1.33
N VAL A 546 0.80 -20.93 1.12
CA VAL A 546 1.61 -20.90 -0.11
C VAL A 546 2.98 -21.44 0.25
N ILE A 547 3.45 -22.43 -0.49
CA ILE A 547 4.74 -23.07 -0.27
C ILE A 547 5.47 -23.19 -1.61
N ILE A 548 6.74 -22.77 -1.63
CA ILE A 548 7.61 -22.82 -2.81
C ILE A 548 8.92 -23.47 -2.43
N ASP A 549 9.37 -24.42 -3.25
CA ASP A 549 10.75 -24.91 -3.24
C ASP A 549 11.38 -24.83 -4.64
N LEU A 550 12.68 -25.12 -4.72
CA LEU A 550 13.47 -25.03 -5.96
C LEU A 550 14.00 -26.40 -6.42
N LYS A 551 13.27 -27.48 -6.14
CA LYS A 551 13.76 -28.87 -6.27
C LYS A 551 13.15 -29.69 -7.41
N GLY A 552 12.29 -29.10 -8.24
CA GLY A 552 11.63 -29.82 -9.32
C GLY A 552 12.60 -30.26 -10.41
N ALA A 553 12.33 -31.40 -11.04
CA ALA A 553 13.02 -31.79 -12.26
C ALA A 553 12.58 -30.91 -13.45
N LEU A 554 13.51 -30.50 -14.30
CA LEU A 554 13.18 -29.83 -15.55
C LEU A 554 12.51 -30.80 -16.56
N PRO A 555 11.58 -30.30 -17.40
CA PRO A 555 11.00 -31.10 -18.46
C PRO A 555 11.99 -31.27 -19.63
N THR A 556 11.96 -32.44 -20.28
CA THR A 556 12.69 -32.67 -21.53
C THR A 556 11.97 -32.02 -22.70
N VAL A 557 12.34 -30.79 -23.08
CA VAL A 557 11.74 -30.06 -24.22
C VAL A 557 12.67 -30.05 -25.45
N PRO A 558 12.13 -29.99 -26.69
CA PRO A 558 12.94 -29.91 -27.90
C PRO A 558 13.81 -28.66 -27.88
N GLY A 559 15.09 -28.82 -28.18
CA GLY A 559 16.07 -27.73 -28.13
C GLY A 559 16.69 -27.50 -26.75
N LEU A 560 16.19 -28.13 -25.69
CA LEU A 560 16.89 -28.17 -24.40
C LEU A 560 17.90 -29.33 -24.39
N PRO A 561 19.19 -29.08 -24.09
CA PRO A 561 20.18 -30.13 -23.92
C PRO A 561 19.75 -31.14 -22.85
N GLN A 562 19.94 -32.44 -23.13
CA GLN A 562 19.53 -33.50 -22.21
C GLN A 562 20.18 -33.34 -20.82
N LEU A 563 21.42 -32.87 -20.78
CA LEU A 563 22.11 -32.58 -19.53
C LEU A 563 21.34 -31.59 -18.65
N LEU A 564 20.75 -30.54 -19.23
CA LEU A 564 19.92 -29.59 -18.47
C LEU A 564 18.61 -30.22 -18.00
N ALA A 565 18.02 -31.13 -18.77
CA ALA A 565 16.84 -31.87 -18.34
C ALA A 565 17.15 -32.83 -17.18
N ASP A 566 18.36 -33.40 -17.14
CA ASP A 566 18.79 -34.38 -16.13
C ASP A 566 19.26 -33.72 -14.83
N GLU A 567 20.04 -32.63 -14.93
CA GLU A 567 20.69 -31.99 -13.78
C GLU A 567 19.97 -30.72 -13.30
N GLY A 568 19.38 -29.96 -14.22
CA GLY A 568 18.77 -28.67 -13.92
C GLY A 568 17.51 -28.79 -13.06
N LYS A 569 17.29 -27.75 -12.25
CA LYS A 569 16.18 -27.68 -11.28
C LYS A 569 15.15 -26.62 -11.65
N ALA A 570 13.90 -26.88 -11.32
CA ALA A 570 12.77 -25.99 -11.56
C ALA A 570 12.05 -25.64 -10.24
N PRO A 571 11.50 -24.42 -10.11
CA PRO A 571 10.68 -24.05 -8.96
C PRO A 571 9.38 -24.84 -8.95
N ARG A 572 8.96 -25.26 -7.76
CA ARG A 572 7.66 -25.91 -7.53
C ARG A 572 6.87 -25.08 -6.54
N MET A 573 5.63 -24.78 -6.90
CA MET A 573 4.74 -23.95 -6.11
C MET A 573 3.50 -24.74 -5.77
N ALA A 574 3.00 -24.58 -4.55
CA ALA A 574 1.72 -25.12 -4.12
C ALA A 574 0.97 -24.10 -3.27
N VAL A 575 -0.34 -23.99 -3.54
CA VAL A 575 -1.30 -23.31 -2.66
C VAL A 575 -2.20 -24.40 -2.08
N VAL A 576 -2.36 -24.40 -0.76
CA VAL A 576 -3.22 -25.35 -0.04
C VAL A 576 -4.31 -24.62 0.74
N ALA A 577 -5.50 -25.21 0.74
CA ALA A 577 -6.67 -24.77 1.48
C ALA A 577 -7.44 -25.98 2.04
N PRO A 578 -8.18 -25.83 3.15
CA PRO A 578 -9.01 -26.91 3.66
C PRO A 578 -10.15 -27.22 2.67
N ALA A 579 -10.44 -28.50 2.44
CA ALA A 579 -11.63 -28.96 1.76
C ALA A 579 -12.79 -28.95 2.76
N ARG A 580 -13.68 -27.96 2.66
CA ARG A 580 -14.79 -27.76 3.60
C ARG A 580 -16.06 -28.47 3.15
N ASP A 581 -16.40 -28.35 1.88
CA ASP A 581 -17.62 -28.94 1.31
C ASP A 581 -17.32 -29.55 -0.07
N LYS A 582 -17.28 -30.89 -0.09
CA LYS A 582 -16.97 -31.67 -1.30
C LYS A 582 -18.05 -31.53 -2.38
N GLU A 583 -19.31 -31.36 -1.99
CA GLU A 583 -20.42 -31.22 -2.95
C GLU A 583 -20.34 -29.86 -3.64
N ARG A 584 -20.03 -28.80 -2.88
CA ARG A 584 -19.76 -27.47 -3.42
C ARG A 584 -18.55 -27.46 -4.34
N LEU A 585 -17.42 -28.07 -3.96
CA LEU A 585 -16.24 -28.19 -4.83
C LEU A 585 -16.55 -28.93 -6.15
N GLN A 586 -17.35 -30.02 -6.09
CA GLN A 586 -17.79 -30.72 -7.30
C GLN A 586 -18.74 -29.89 -8.16
N SER A 587 -19.62 -29.12 -7.53
CA SER A 587 -20.57 -28.25 -8.23
C SER A 587 -19.86 -27.10 -8.92
N SER A 588 -18.87 -26.50 -8.24
CA SER A 588 -17.95 -25.52 -8.80
C SER A 588 -17.31 -26.02 -10.09
N TRP A 589 -16.68 -27.20 -10.06
CA TRP A 589 -16.05 -27.79 -11.24
C TRP A 589 -17.05 -27.98 -12.38
N LYS A 590 -18.23 -28.54 -12.11
CA LYS A 590 -19.26 -28.78 -13.14
C LYS A 590 -19.75 -27.48 -13.76
N ASN A 591 -19.98 -26.45 -12.96
CA ASN A 591 -20.45 -25.14 -13.43
C ASN A 591 -19.37 -24.45 -14.26
N THR A 592 -18.11 -24.45 -13.81
CA THR A 592 -16.96 -23.95 -14.57
C THR A 592 -16.78 -24.70 -15.90
N GLU A 593 -16.82 -26.03 -15.89
CA GLU A 593 -16.69 -26.85 -17.10
C GLU A 593 -17.84 -26.56 -18.09
N LYS A 594 -19.07 -26.46 -17.60
CA LYS A 594 -20.24 -26.13 -18.42
C LYS A 594 -20.13 -24.74 -19.05
N ALA A 595 -19.73 -23.73 -18.26
CA ALA A 595 -19.52 -22.37 -18.73
C ALA A 595 -18.44 -22.29 -19.80
N ILE A 596 -17.25 -22.85 -19.55
CA ILE A 596 -16.15 -22.82 -20.51
C ILE A 596 -16.52 -23.57 -21.80
N ASN A 597 -17.21 -24.71 -21.70
CA ASN A 597 -17.70 -25.44 -22.88
C ASN A 597 -18.66 -24.59 -23.73
N GLY A 598 -19.53 -23.82 -23.07
CA GLY A 598 -20.41 -22.86 -23.74
C GLY A 598 -19.61 -21.80 -24.51
N ILE A 599 -18.66 -21.15 -23.84
CA ILE A 599 -17.81 -20.10 -24.43
C ILE A 599 -16.98 -20.65 -25.61
N ILE A 600 -16.31 -21.79 -25.44
CA ILE A 600 -15.50 -22.42 -26.50
C ILE A 600 -16.36 -22.73 -27.73
N LYS A 601 -17.58 -23.23 -27.52
CA LYS A 601 -18.51 -23.52 -28.61
C LYS A 601 -18.85 -22.26 -29.39
N ILE A 602 -19.16 -21.15 -28.72
CA ILE A 602 -19.46 -19.86 -29.35
C ILE A 602 -18.25 -19.36 -30.15
N VAL A 603 -17.05 -19.39 -29.55
CA VAL A 603 -15.82 -18.99 -30.26
C VAL A 603 -15.60 -19.87 -31.48
N GLY A 604 -15.80 -21.18 -31.37
CA GLY A 604 -15.67 -22.11 -32.51
C GLY A 604 -16.69 -21.86 -33.61
N ASP A 605 -17.93 -21.56 -33.25
CA ASP A 605 -18.99 -21.18 -34.20
C ASP A 605 -18.64 -19.85 -34.91
N MET A 606 -18.03 -18.89 -34.21
CA MET A 606 -17.59 -17.61 -34.78
C MET A 606 -16.36 -17.72 -35.69
N THR A 607 -15.36 -18.52 -35.33
CA THR A 607 -14.12 -18.68 -36.10
C THR A 607 -14.26 -19.71 -37.24
N GLY A 608 -15.30 -20.54 -37.19
CA GLY A 608 -15.46 -21.71 -38.06
C GLY A 608 -14.47 -22.83 -37.74
N GLU A 609 -13.79 -22.76 -36.60
CA GLU A 609 -12.83 -23.76 -36.13
C GLU A 609 -13.45 -24.58 -35.00
N ASN A 610 -13.41 -25.91 -35.12
CA ASN A 610 -13.76 -26.77 -33.99
C ASN A 610 -12.59 -26.74 -33.00
N ILE A 611 -12.75 -26.04 -31.88
CA ILE A 611 -11.76 -25.96 -30.80
C ILE A 611 -12.06 -27.11 -29.82
N PRO A 612 -11.35 -28.26 -29.88
CA PRO A 612 -11.60 -29.35 -28.95
C PRO A 612 -11.16 -28.93 -27.54
N MET A 613 -12.07 -29.00 -26.58
CA MET A 613 -11.69 -28.86 -25.18
C MET A 613 -10.80 -30.04 -24.79
N GLN A 614 -9.60 -29.75 -24.29
CA GLN A 614 -8.77 -30.77 -23.68
C GLN A 614 -9.50 -31.31 -22.45
N ARG A 615 -9.61 -32.63 -22.31
CA ARG A 615 -10.12 -33.22 -21.07
C ARG A 615 -8.98 -33.33 -20.08
N PRO A 616 -9.17 -32.94 -18.80
CA PRO A 616 -8.14 -33.16 -17.81
C PRO A 616 -7.94 -34.67 -17.65
N MET A 617 -6.69 -35.08 -17.56
CA MET A 617 -6.34 -36.39 -17.05
C MET A 617 -6.46 -36.38 -15.53
N SER A 618 -6.62 -37.57 -14.95
CA SER A 618 -6.58 -37.73 -13.50
C SER A 618 -5.65 -38.87 -13.11
N SER A 619 -5.08 -38.75 -11.92
CA SER A 619 -4.29 -39.80 -11.26
C SER A 619 -4.61 -39.82 -9.78
N GLU A 620 -4.44 -40.96 -9.13
CA GLU A 620 -4.72 -41.13 -7.71
C GLU A 620 -3.56 -41.86 -7.03
N LYS A 621 -3.13 -41.35 -5.87
CA LYS A 621 -2.08 -41.96 -5.06
C LYS A 621 -2.26 -41.53 -3.60
N ASN A 622 -2.29 -42.50 -2.68
CA ASN A 622 -2.48 -42.26 -1.24
C ASN A 622 -3.71 -41.38 -0.95
N ASP A 623 -4.86 -41.73 -1.52
CA ASP A 623 -6.15 -41.01 -1.40
C ASP A 623 -6.14 -39.55 -1.91
N LEU A 624 -5.01 -39.07 -2.42
CA LEU A 624 -4.89 -37.80 -3.13
C LEU A 624 -5.23 -38.01 -4.60
N LYS A 625 -6.33 -37.38 -5.04
CA LYS A 625 -6.73 -37.36 -6.44
C LYS A 625 -6.22 -36.08 -7.10
N THR A 626 -5.51 -36.20 -8.20
CA THR A 626 -4.91 -35.10 -8.96
C THR A 626 -5.52 -35.02 -10.34
N TRP A 627 -5.88 -33.82 -10.77
CA TRP A 627 -6.37 -33.49 -12.11
C TRP A 627 -5.41 -32.50 -12.79
N PHE A 628 -5.15 -32.70 -14.07
CA PHE A 628 -4.24 -31.86 -14.85
C PHE A 628 -4.55 -31.95 -16.34
N PHE A 629 -4.16 -30.94 -17.12
CA PHE A 629 -4.24 -30.99 -18.58
C PHE A 629 -2.91 -31.47 -19.17
N PRO A 630 -2.90 -32.52 -20.01
CA PRO A 630 -1.68 -33.01 -20.60
C PRO A 630 -1.17 -32.05 -21.67
N PHE A 631 0.12 -31.75 -21.64
CA PHE A 631 0.81 -31.01 -22.68
C PHE A 631 2.15 -31.69 -23.03
N PRO A 632 2.74 -31.42 -24.21
CA PRO A 632 4.02 -32.01 -24.59
C PRO A 632 5.10 -31.73 -23.54
N PHE A 633 5.95 -32.72 -23.28
CA PHE A 633 7.11 -32.61 -22.36
C PHE A 633 6.76 -32.47 -20.86
N GLN A 634 5.50 -32.71 -20.49
CA GLN A 634 5.05 -32.77 -19.10
C GLN A 634 5.83 -33.82 -18.30
N THR A 635 6.19 -33.47 -17.06
CA THR A 635 6.69 -34.41 -16.03
C THR A 635 5.83 -34.30 -14.77
N ASP A 636 6.00 -35.22 -13.80
CA ASP A 636 5.30 -35.11 -12.51
C ASP A 636 5.73 -33.86 -11.72
N ASP A 637 6.93 -33.30 -11.98
CA ASP A 637 7.41 -32.04 -11.38
C ASP A 637 7.10 -30.79 -12.20
N PHE A 638 6.59 -30.95 -13.42
CA PHE A 638 6.30 -29.86 -14.34
C PHE A 638 4.91 -30.04 -14.95
N VAL A 639 3.88 -29.77 -14.14
CA VAL A 639 2.47 -29.84 -14.55
C VAL A 639 1.59 -28.98 -13.65
N LEU A 640 0.84 -28.05 -14.26
CA LEU A 640 -0.25 -27.36 -13.57
C LEU A 640 -1.34 -28.37 -13.21
N ASN A 641 -1.60 -28.50 -11.92
CA ASN A 641 -2.52 -29.48 -11.40
C ASN A 641 -3.34 -28.93 -10.23
N VAL A 642 -4.54 -29.50 -10.09
CA VAL A 642 -5.34 -29.39 -8.87
C VAL A 642 -5.36 -30.77 -8.24
N SER A 643 -5.10 -30.87 -6.95
CA SER A 643 -5.22 -32.12 -6.21
C SER A 643 -6.15 -31.94 -5.02
N ALA A 644 -6.86 -32.99 -4.64
CA ALA A 644 -7.71 -32.97 -3.46
C ALA A 644 -7.68 -34.32 -2.74
N ASP A 645 -7.68 -34.25 -1.41
CA ASP A 645 -7.93 -35.38 -0.51
C ASP A 645 -9.22 -35.10 0.29
N GLU A 646 -9.47 -35.86 1.37
CA GLU A 646 -10.65 -35.63 2.21
C GLU A 646 -10.67 -34.27 2.93
N LYS A 647 -9.49 -33.74 3.27
CA LYS A 647 -9.29 -32.59 4.15
C LYS A 647 -8.75 -31.36 3.43
N ASN A 648 -8.11 -31.51 2.28
CA ASN A 648 -7.33 -30.46 1.64
C ASN A 648 -7.57 -30.42 0.13
N VAL A 649 -7.52 -29.21 -0.41
CA VAL A 649 -7.40 -28.92 -1.85
C VAL A 649 -6.08 -28.20 -2.09
N PHE A 650 -5.40 -28.58 -3.16
CA PHE A 650 -4.12 -28.05 -3.58
C PHE A 650 -4.22 -27.55 -5.02
N ALA A 651 -3.62 -26.39 -5.31
CA ALA A 651 -3.30 -25.95 -6.66
C ALA A 651 -1.78 -25.86 -6.77
N SER A 652 -1.17 -26.48 -7.79
CA SER A 652 0.29 -26.61 -7.85
C SER A 652 0.84 -26.70 -9.27
N THR A 653 2.14 -26.44 -9.39
CA THR A 653 2.94 -26.66 -10.60
C THR A 653 3.62 -28.05 -10.64
N SER A 654 3.51 -28.86 -9.58
CA SER A 654 4.12 -30.20 -9.49
C SER A 654 3.20 -31.19 -8.76
N LYS A 655 2.90 -32.31 -9.40
CA LYS A 655 2.14 -33.42 -8.80
C LYS A 655 2.96 -34.15 -7.75
N SER A 656 4.24 -34.41 -8.00
CA SER A 656 5.15 -35.04 -7.02
C SER A 656 5.27 -34.20 -5.75
N TYR A 657 5.29 -32.87 -5.88
CA TYR A 657 5.40 -31.97 -4.75
C TYR A 657 4.15 -31.98 -3.88
N VAL A 658 2.95 -31.92 -4.47
CA VAL A 658 1.71 -32.02 -3.69
C VAL A 658 1.61 -33.37 -2.97
N GLN A 659 2.06 -34.47 -3.60
CA GLN A 659 2.12 -35.76 -2.94
C GLN A 659 3.05 -35.76 -1.71
N SER A 660 4.20 -35.09 -1.78
CA SER A 660 5.10 -34.97 -0.62
C SER A 660 4.53 -34.05 0.46
N LEU A 661 3.86 -32.96 0.08
CA LEU A 661 3.20 -32.05 1.02
C LEU A 661 2.05 -32.76 1.75
N ALA A 662 1.17 -33.45 1.03
CA ALA A 662 0.08 -34.23 1.61
C ALA A 662 0.60 -35.29 2.60
N ALA A 663 1.64 -36.04 2.21
CA ALA A 663 2.28 -37.03 3.09
C ALA A 663 2.95 -36.38 4.33
N SER A 664 3.38 -35.13 4.23
CA SER A 664 3.93 -34.39 5.37
C SER A 664 2.82 -33.97 6.34
N LEU A 665 1.67 -33.51 5.83
CA LEU A 665 0.51 -33.18 6.65
C LEU A 665 -0.06 -34.36 7.43
N GLU A 666 0.04 -35.59 6.91
CA GLU A 666 -0.38 -36.79 7.65
C GLU A 666 0.51 -37.11 8.86
N LYS A 667 1.80 -36.79 8.76
CA LYS A 667 2.81 -37.13 9.78
C LYS A 667 2.89 -36.09 10.89
N VAL A 668 2.46 -34.88 10.60
CA VAL A 668 2.62 -33.75 11.50
C VAL A 668 1.31 -33.50 12.26
N LYS A 669 1.36 -33.54 13.59
CA LYS A 669 0.26 -33.04 14.40
C LYS A 669 0.36 -31.54 14.43
N ALA A 670 -0.68 -30.84 13.96
CA ALA A 670 -0.78 -29.39 14.12
C ALA A 670 -0.51 -29.05 15.59
N GLU A 671 0.55 -28.29 15.85
CA GLU A 671 0.82 -27.81 17.19
C GLU A 671 -0.31 -26.86 17.59
N PRO A 672 -1.05 -27.14 18.67
CA PRO A 672 -2.07 -26.22 19.14
C PRO A 672 -1.38 -24.92 19.57
N GLY A 673 -1.46 -23.86 18.77
CA GLY A 673 -1.05 -22.53 19.20
C GLY A 673 -0.39 -21.59 18.19
N LYS A 674 0.03 -22.05 16.99
CA LYS A 674 0.61 -21.14 15.98
C LYS A 674 -0.48 -20.29 15.30
N LYS A 675 -0.80 -19.17 15.93
CA LYS A 675 -1.80 -18.17 15.51
C LYS A 675 -1.19 -17.04 14.68
N GLY A 676 -2.03 -16.13 14.19
CA GLY A 676 -1.63 -14.99 13.37
C GLY A 676 -1.35 -15.35 11.91
N ALA A 677 -0.89 -14.40 11.11
CA ALA A 677 -0.42 -14.59 9.73
C ALA A 677 1.11 -14.59 9.69
N TYR A 678 1.71 -15.51 8.94
CA TYR A 678 3.15 -15.68 8.89
C TYR A 678 3.66 -15.76 7.47
N PHE A 679 4.82 -15.18 7.24
CA PHE A 679 5.56 -15.22 5.99
C PHE A 679 7.04 -15.49 6.28
N HIS A 680 7.66 -16.29 5.44
CA HIS A 680 9.09 -16.59 5.47
C HIS A 680 9.62 -16.77 4.05
N LEU A 681 10.76 -16.16 3.77
CA LEU A 681 11.55 -16.30 2.56
C LEU A 681 12.99 -16.64 2.97
N ASP A 682 13.47 -17.82 2.61
CA ASP A 682 14.84 -18.25 2.85
C ASP A 682 15.71 -18.00 1.60
N LEU A 683 16.50 -16.94 1.66
CA LEU A 683 17.38 -16.57 0.55
C LEU A 683 18.62 -17.46 0.46
N THR A 684 18.94 -18.26 1.49
CA THR A 684 20.03 -19.24 1.40
C THR A 684 19.70 -20.33 0.39
N VAL A 685 18.45 -20.81 0.40
CA VAL A 685 17.94 -21.78 -0.60
C VAL A 685 18.00 -21.21 -2.01
N LEU A 686 17.67 -19.93 -2.20
CA LEU A 686 17.79 -19.26 -3.49
C LEU A 686 19.24 -19.17 -3.95
N ASN A 687 20.15 -18.79 -3.04
CA ASN A 687 21.58 -18.66 -3.35
C ASN A 687 22.19 -20.01 -3.73
N ASP A 688 21.84 -21.09 -3.02
CA ASP A 688 22.30 -22.44 -3.34
C ASP A 688 21.80 -22.86 -4.73
N TYR A 689 20.51 -22.65 -5.01
CA TYR A 689 19.92 -22.94 -6.32
C TYR A 689 20.60 -22.17 -7.47
N LEU A 690 20.84 -20.87 -7.30
CA LEU A 690 21.50 -20.06 -8.33
C LEU A 690 22.97 -20.46 -8.50
N SER A 691 23.66 -20.82 -7.41
CA SER A 691 25.04 -21.29 -7.44
C SER A 691 25.17 -22.62 -8.18
N ASP A 692 24.24 -23.55 -7.95
CA ASP A 692 24.17 -24.83 -8.68
C ASP A 692 23.97 -24.60 -10.18
N TRP A 693 23.07 -23.68 -10.57
CA TRP A 693 22.86 -23.31 -11.96
C TRP A 693 24.09 -22.68 -12.62
N ILE A 694 24.75 -21.74 -11.93
CA ILE A 694 26.00 -21.12 -12.40
C ILE A 694 27.08 -22.19 -12.61
N LYS A 695 27.23 -23.11 -11.66
CA LYS A 695 28.22 -24.17 -11.72
C LYS A 695 27.96 -25.11 -12.90
N LEU A 696 26.71 -25.56 -13.07
CA LEU A 696 26.31 -26.42 -14.20
C LEU A 696 26.62 -25.75 -15.55
N LEU A 697 26.27 -24.46 -15.67
CA LEU A 697 26.53 -23.68 -16.88
C LEU A 697 28.01 -23.50 -17.16
N GLU A 698 28.84 -23.28 -16.14
CA GLU A 698 30.28 -23.06 -16.28
C GLU A 698 31.04 -24.35 -16.65
N GLU A 699 30.75 -25.44 -15.94
CA GLU A 699 31.45 -26.72 -16.10
C GLU A 699 31.06 -27.41 -17.41
N GLU A 700 29.80 -27.25 -17.86
CA GLU A 700 29.23 -28.03 -18.95
C GLU A 700 28.80 -27.19 -20.18
N GLN A 701 29.27 -25.95 -20.29
CA GLN A 701 28.95 -25.03 -21.40
C GLN A 701 29.06 -25.66 -22.79
N GLY A 702 30.10 -26.48 -23.04
CA GLY A 702 30.32 -27.12 -24.34
C GLY A 702 29.26 -28.20 -24.64
N ALA A 703 28.79 -28.91 -23.62
CA ALA A 703 27.73 -29.90 -23.74
C ALA A 703 26.34 -29.25 -23.87
N ILE A 704 26.17 -28.05 -23.29
CA ILE A 704 24.90 -27.30 -23.28
C ILE A 704 24.73 -26.52 -24.60
N PHE A 705 25.72 -25.74 -25.01
CA PHE A 705 25.62 -24.82 -26.15
C PHE A 705 26.30 -25.34 -27.42
N GLY A 706 27.14 -26.37 -27.32
CA GLY A 706 28.03 -26.84 -28.37
C GLY A 706 29.41 -26.19 -28.28
N GLU A 707 30.46 -26.95 -28.62
CA GLU A 707 31.85 -26.45 -28.60
C GLU A 707 32.01 -25.23 -29.52
N GLY A 708 32.53 -24.12 -28.97
CA GLY A 708 32.77 -22.88 -29.71
C GLY A 708 31.50 -22.13 -30.13
N SER A 709 30.36 -22.40 -29.49
CA SER A 709 29.13 -21.65 -29.73
C SER A 709 29.27 -20.19 -29.28
N PRO A 710 28.88 -19.20 -30.10
CA PRO A 710 28.79 -17.81 -29.67
C PRO A 710 27.94 -17.61 -28.41
N ASP A 711 26.90 -18.44 -28.22
CA ASP A 711 26.04 -18.37 -27.04
C ASP A 711 26.80 -18.77 -25.75
N ALA A 712 27.77 -19.68 -25.85
CA ALA A 712 28.65 -20.03 -24.72
C ALA A 712 29.61 -18.88 -24.41
N GLU A 713 30.17 -18.23 -25.44
CA GLU A 713 31.05 -17.07 -25.26
C GLU A 713 30.30 -15.88 -24.62
N ASP A 714 29.08 -15.61 -25.06
CA ASP A 714 28.21 -14.55 -24.50
C ASP A 714 27.83 -14.88 -23.05
N LEU A 715 27.48 -16.13 -22.75
CA LEU A 715 27.21 -16.56 -21.38
C LEU A 715 28.44 -16.39 -20.48
N MET A 716 29.63 -16.77 -20.95
CA MET A 716 30.87 -16.64 -20.17
C MET A 716 31.25 -15.18 -19.91
N GLN A 717 30.79 -14.24 -20.75
CA GLN A 717 30.92 -12.81 -20.47
C GLN A 717 29.95 -12.33 -19.38
N ILE A 718 28.76 -12.92 -19.28
CA ILE A 718 27.73 -12.57 -18.28
C ILE A 718 27.93 -13.30 -16.95
N LEU A 719 28.54 -14.49 -16.97
CA LEU A 719 28.71 -15.34 -15.78
C LEU A 719 29.42 -14.65 -14.60
N PRO A 720 30.46 -13.82 -14.79
CA PRO A 720 31.04 -13.03 -13.70
C PRO A 720 30.03 -12.08 -13.05
N ILE A 721 29.16 -11.47 -13.84
CA ILE A 721 28.09 -10.57 -13.35
C ILE A 721 27.07 -11.40 -12.56
N ALA A 722 26.64 -12.56 -13.08
CA ALA A 722 25.73 -13.44 -12.37
C ALA A 722 26.31 -13.91 -11.02
N LYS A 723 27.60 -14.26 -10.97
CA LYS A 723 28.32 -14.61 -9.73
C LYS A 723 28.38 -13.43 -8.75
N GLN A 724 28.63 -12.21 -9.25
CA GLN A 724 28.61 -11.00 -8.43
C GLN A 724 27.20 -10.77 -7.83
N VAL A 725 26.14 -10.96 -8.62
CA VAL A 725 24.74 -10.84 -8.16
C VAL A 725 24.44 -11.86 -7.06
N VAL A 726 24.75 -13.14 -7.28
CA VAL A 726 24.51 -14.19 -6.27
C VAL A 726 25.32 -13.93 -5.01
N SER A 727 26.59 -13.51 -5.15
CA SER A 727 27.41 -13.13 -3.99
C SER A 727 26.82 -11.96 -3.22
N ALA A 728 26.26 -10.96 -3.89
CA ALA A 728 25.60 -9.83 -3.24
C ALA A 728 24.33 -10.27 -2.50
N LEU A 729 23.48 -11.09 -3.14
CA LEU A 729 22.29 -11.69 -2.53
C LEU A 729 22.59 -12.54 -1.29
N SER A 730 23.81 -13.07 -1.17
CA SER A 730 24.22 -13.88 -0.02
C SER A 730 24.34 -13.12 1.31
N GLU A 731 24.39 -11.78 1.27
CA GLU A 731 24.36 -10.92 2.47
C GLU A 731 23.03 -11.03 3.22
N LEU A 732 21.93 -11.21 2.49
CA LEU A 732 20.62 -11.45 3.07
C LEU A 732 20.36 -12.96 3.16
N LYS A 733 20.15 -13.45 4.38
CA LYS A 733 19.82 -14.86 4.65
C LYS A 733 18.33 -15.14 4.60
N GLY A 734 17.49 -14.12 4.66
CA GLY A 734 16.05 -14.31 4.54
C GLY A 734 15.23 -13.17 5.12
N ILE A 735 13.93 -13.24 4.85
CA ILE A 735 12.93 -12.30 5.35
C ILE A 735 11.87 -13.12 6.08
N SER A 736 11.44 -12.65 7.24
CA SER A 736 10.27 -13.23 7.91
C SER A 736 9.35 -12.13 8.42
N SER A 737 8.05 -12.41 8.43
CA SER A 737 7.08 -11.56 9.12
C SER A 737 6.04 -12.38 9.87
N HIS A 738 5.61 -11.87 11.03
CA HIS A 738 4.57 -12.48 11.84
C HIS A 738 3.62 -11.41 12.38
N THR A 739 2.41 -11.39 11.83
CA THR A 739 1.30 -10.53 12.29
C THR A 739 0.40 -11.33 13.22
N ARG A 740 0.15 -10.83 14.42
CA ARG A 740 -0.61 -11.54 15.47
C ARG A 740 -1.37 -10.59 16.37
N ASN A 741 -2.38 -11.12 17.05
CA ASN A 741 -3.05 -10.42 18.15
C ASN A 741 -2.36 -10.80 19.47
N GLU A 742 -1.93 -9.81 20.25
CA GLU A 742 -1.31 -10.00 21.56
C GLU A 742 -1.97 -9.07 22.58
N GLY A 743 -2.78 -9.64 23.48
CA GLY A 743 -3.47 -8.87 24.52
C GLY A 743 -4.57 -7.93 23.99
N GLY A 744 -5.15 -8.22 22.82
CA GLY A 744 -6.14 -7.35 22.17
C GLY A 744 -5.52 -6.21 21.35
N THR A 745 -4.23 -6.31 21.04
CA THR A 745 -3.55 -5.33 20.19
C THR A 745 -2.77 -6.03 19.09
N LEU A 746 -2.80 -5.44 17.90
CA LEU A 746 -2.05 -5.91 16.75
C LEU A 746 -0.53 -5.83 17.02
N ARG A 747 0.18 -6.87 16.62
CA ARG A 747 1.64 -6.95 16.64
C ARG A 747 2.12 -7.49 15.30
N THR A 748 3.07 -6.79 14.69
CA THR A 748 3.76 -7.30 13.50
C THR A 748 5.25 -7.23 13.71
N SER A 749 5.90 -8.38 13.65
CA SER A 749 7.37 -8.49 13.70
C SER A 749 7.87 -8.77 12.29
N VAL A 750 8.82 -7.98 11.79
CA VAL A 750 9.50 -8.21 10.50
C VAL A 750 11.00 -8.33 10.77
N HIS A 751 11.65 -9.33 10.19
CA HIS A 751 13.10 -9.53 10.32
C HIS A 751 13.72 -9.76 8.94
N PHE A 752 14.58 -8.81 8.54
CA PHE A 752 15.52 -8.96 7.44
C PHE A 752 16.82 -9.51 8.01
N ARG A 753 16.98 -10.82 7.92
CA ARG A 753 18.14 -11.53 8.46
C ARG A 753 19.33 -11.34 7.55
N THR A 754 20.42 -10.79 8.06
CA THR A 754 21.70 -10.73 7.35
C THR A 754 22.64 -11.82 7.86
N GLY A 755 23.67 -12.17 7.09
CA GLY A 755 24.76 -13.02 7.55
C GLY A 755 26.07 -12.24 7.61
N ASN A 756 26.91 -12.59 8.59
CA ASN A 756 28.34 -12.27 8.56
C ASN A 756 29.09 -13.26 7.67
#